data_AF-A0A562I8Y1-F1
#
_entry.id   AF-A0A562I8Y1-F1
#
_cell.length_a   1.000
_cell.length_b   1.000
_cell.length_c   1.000
_cell.angle_alpha   90.00
_cell.angle_beta   90.00
_cell.angle_gamma   90.00
#
_symmetry.space_group_name_H-M   'P 1'
#
loop_
_entity.id
_entity.type
_entity.pdbx_description
1 polymer ?
#
loop_
_entity_poly.entity_id
_entity_poly.type
_entity_poly.pdbx_seq_one_letter_code
_entity_poly.pdbx_strand_id
1 'polypeptide(L)'
;MKLGQPKGDSFGSLAETVQPRRLIVGRYRSLRERQLALLVVCAGALAIVIDTSVVNVALPFLAKDLDFSASELSWVVNAYVIPFGGLQLFAGRLGDLIGPKRLFIGGMALFTAASLACGLAQSGGMLIAARFAQGVGGALAAAVVLSIVVAMFPKPGEQAKAIGLYSLVSSVGAALGLIGGAAITEALGWNWVFFVNLPIGAAAIVLGYRLLDDEREAGERGIDALGAVLITACLMLAVYTIVQTSGTEGSAVRTWVLTGVSVLLLVAFLVRQALASNPLVPLSIFRARNVSAANLVQALMVAGMSGMFFLGALYLQQVLALSVLEVGFAFVPTATVVAICSIKVAPKLMKKVDARTVLLPGLLCITAGLLLLSRVPADGDYFTDVLPAMLLLGVGAGVGYPAALTIVLADATTSDRGLRSGLVNTTQQFGPAIGLAVLATLAAHHTGGLLGDGRPTVEALTAGYHLAFLVGAGFAAAGIVLTLLVVQPAVPRSAPNVLDEARTRQDSDQDDVGVTDPDFLTLGMGGTGMMSMLWSVAMGRRAVGVELRGSPYVSVMRWTVCEDVYHHLALIDRMMLERYGEEGVPRRGDGVLLKLADCFYTSYTDPGSVRGDEIITGFAADSHIGGIARYHEHIDDRFRDGRPHREVSMPEPIVAPTQVDPALQGRPMREVLDSPSAFQVGAEELLVVLRRYLEGIEAMDLARGVPPRVRILNYHRAVAVDENEPSGWRRMLPRRRAHTEEGFVVGPDGRVRVRVEAVRELDYKGSFRRVRVPNSRVIDLGTPRLFMIAQGLDSRDARRLGFRQQPVLIDHGDGRGAVPAETDYLAGNVDIYLADRIRHRVASDFDAAGNEYWVRQVAIGHEGDAQIGWVLAEVPEYRTFDPILAGLVPPGTPKGSKRFFAGHQLLLRQYFLDQVSLITEIPRAEMERNQLSYGPKLFTIAERVGQDALVAPNGVVAGDSFGNGHFVHSGGVMTGIVGHAWRVLRFWQAVDAGTDERTAIRQLADEIKADTDDWLAHSAELFARPTPRATVAEPQERERQRALAEATRYRRSIVPQRYPDEWSRIQLRTGRIYAYGLPPIDPVPPALRTEPAATSMASGSMTRTGGSGGMSSDAMATNEMAADDMAGATRM
;
A
#
# COMPACT_ATOMS: atom_id res chain seq x y z
N MET A 1 28.09 21.22 -24.27
CA MET A 1 28.84 20.46 -23.24
C MET A 1 27.87 20.22 -22.09
N LYS A 2 27.32 19.00 -21.96
CA LYS A 2 26.06 18.72 -21.25
C LYS A 2 26.26 18.60 -19.74
N LEU A 3 25.67 19.55 -19.00
CA LEU A 3 25.51 19.56 -17.55
C LEU A 3 24.56 18.45 -17.09
N GLY A 4 24.91 17.85 -15.96
CA GLY A 4 24.22 16.72 -15.36
C GLY A 4 22.81 17.05 -14.90
N GLN A 5 21.88 16.17 -15.24
CA GLN A 5 20.52 16.15 -14.70
C GLN A 5 20.55 15.80 -13.21
N PRO A 6 19.67 16.40 -12.37
CA PRO A 6 19.59 16.08 -10.95
C PRO A 6 19.17 14.63 -10.75
N LYS A 7 19.97 13.91 -9.96
CA LYS A 7 19.64 12.61 -9.39
C LYS A 7 18.63 12.82 -8.27
N GLY A 8 17.65 11.92 -8.21
CA GLY A 8 16.44 12.05 -7.40
C GLY A 8 16.65 12.33 -5.93
N ASP A 9 15.70 13.06 -5.37
CA ASP A 9 15.67 13.38 -3.96
C ASP A 9 14.96 12.28 -3.17
N SER A 10 15.68 11.91 -2.12
CA SER A 10 15.37 11.01 -1.03
C SER A 10 14.18 11.48 -0.21
N PHE A 11 13.11 10.69 -0.12
CA PHE A 11 12.41 10.22 1.10
C PHE A 11 11.28 9.28 0.65
N GLY A 12 11.22 8.07 1.21
CA GLY A 12 10.41 6.97 0.69
C GLY A 12 9.06 6.80 1.36
N SER A 13 8.00 6.85 0.57
CA SER A 13 6.99 5.78 0.41
C SER A 13 6.45 5.94 -1.02
N LEU A 14 7.01 5.18 -1.96
CA LEU A 14 6.27 4.15 -2.68
C LEU A 14 4.92 4.64 -3.22
N ALA A 15 4.79 4.54 -4.54
CA ALA A 15 3.54 4.41 -5.28
C ALA A 15 2.75 3.15 -4.82
N GLU A 16 2.47 3.06 -3.53
CA GLU A 16 1.47 2.21 -2.93
C GLU A 16 0.21 3.05 -2.93
N THR A 17 -0.63 2.86 -3.95
CA THR A 17 -2.07 2.87 -3.74
C THR A 17 -2.32 1.90 -2.59
N VAL A 18 -2.50 2.43 -1.37
CA VAL A 18 -2.92 1.61 -0.23
C VAL A 18 -4.37 1.29 -0.51
N GLN A 19 -4.62 0.09 -1.02
CA GLN A 19 -5.97 -0.41 -1.15
C GLN A 19 -6.43 -1.06 0.15
N PRO A 20 -7.71 -0.89 0.53
CA PRO A 20 -8.32 -1.71 1.57
C PRO A 20 -8.32 -3.16 1.10
N ARG A 21 -7.39 -3.96 1.62
CA ARG A 21 -7.49 -5.42 1.52
C ARG A 21 -8.67 -5.84 2.38
N ARG A 22 -9.66 -6.54 1.84
CA ARG A 22 -10.36 -7.53 2.67
C ARG A 22 -9.37 -8.66 2.93
N LEU A 23 -8.57 -8.53 3.98
CA LEU A 23 -7.83 -9.67 4.54
C LEU A 23 -8.87 -10.57 5.20
N ILE A 24 -9.27 -11.62 4.49
CA ILE A 24 -9.88 -12.77 5.12
C ILE A 24 -8.79 -13.34 6.05
N VAL A 25 -9.03 -13.27 7.35
CA VAL A 25 -8.06 -13.59 8.39
C VAL A 25 -7.69 -15.09 8.30
N GLY A 26 -6.60 -15.38 7.60
CA GLY A 26 -5.90 -16.67 7.63
C GLY A 26 -4.75 -16.64 8.64
N ARG A 27 -4.47 -17.77 9.30
CA ARG A 27 -3.33 -17.95 10.22
C ARG A 27 -2.04 -17.47 9.56
N TYR A 28 -1.40 -16.48 10.17
CA TYR A 28 -0.25 -15.84 9.55
C TYR A 28 0.96 -16.75 9.42
N ARG A 29 1.35 -16.97 8.15
CA ARG A 29 2.61 -17.63 7.79
C ARG A 29 3.70 -16.62 7.52
N SER A 30 4.89 -17.05 7.87
CA SER A 30 6.13 -16.32 7.76
C SER A 30 6.61 -16.26 6.30
N LEU A 31 7.31 -15.20 5.84
CA LEU A 31 7.83 -15.06 4.47
C LEU A 31 8.57 -16.31 3.95
N ARG A 32 9.30 -17.00 4.83
CA ARG A 32 9.99 -18.26 4.50
C ARG A 32 9.01 -19.40 4.25
N GLU A 33 7.92 -19.49 5.02
CA GLU A 33 6.82 -20.44 4.77
C GLU A 33 6.05 -20.07 3.50
N ARG A 34 5.86 -18.78 3.19
CA ARG A 34 5.26 -18.34 1.92
C ARG A 34 6.16 -18.65 0.73
N GLN A 35 7.48 -18.49 0.88
CA GLN A 35 8.46 -18.91 -0.13
C GLN A 35 8.50 -20.44 -0.29
N LEU A 36 8.39 -21.20 0.80
CA LEU A 36 8.29 -22.66 0.73
C LEU A 36 6.97 -23.11 0.09
N ALA A 37 5.86 -22.46 0.44
CA ALA A 37 4.56 -22.68 -0.20
C ALA A 37 4.62 -22.35 -1.70
N LEU A 38 5.31 -21.26 -2.08
CA LEU A 38 5.54 -20.93 -3.48
C LEU A 38 6.32 -22.03 -4.19
N LEU A 39 7.39 -22.55 -3.58
CA LEU A 39 8.14 -23.67 -4.13
C LEU A 39 7.29 -24.93 -4.28
N VAL A 40 6.39 -25.20 -3.33
CA VAL A 40 5.45 -26.33 -3.38
C VAL A 40 4.47 -26.20 -4.53
N VAL A 41 3.83 -25.03 -4.66
CA VAL A 41 2.87 -24.76 -5.72
C VAL A 41 3.57 -24.77 -7.09
N CYS A 42 4.76 -24.16 -7.18
CA CYS A 42 5.60 -24.22 -8.38
C CYS A 42 6.05 -25.65 -8.71
N ALA A 43 6.41 -26.48 -7.72
CA ALA A 43 6.80 -27.88 -7.97
C ALA A 43 5.62 -28.71 -8.50
N GLY A 44 4.42 -28.51 -7.95
CA GLY A 44 3.19 -29.12 -8.47
C GLY A 44 2.90 -28.68 -9.91
N ALA A 45 2.95 -27.37 -10.18
CA ALA A 45 2.78 -26.83 -11.52
C ALA A 45 3.85 -27.36 -12.50
N LEU A 46 5.09 -27.50 -12.05
CA LEU A 46 6.20 -28.04 -12.84
C LEU A 46 5.93 -29.49 -13.24
N ALA A 47 5.46 -30.33 -12.31
CA ALA A 47 5.13 -31.73 -12.61
C ALA A 47 4.03 -31.84 -13.68
N ILE A 48 2.97 -31.03 -13.56
CA ILE A 48 1.88 -30.97 -14.53
C ILE A 48 2.38 -30.53 -15.92
N VAL A 49 3.27 -29.54 -15.98
CA VAL A 49 3.84 -29.06 -17.25
C VAL A 49 4.80 -30.08 -17.86
N ILE A 50 5.68 -30.68 -17.06
CA ILE A 50 6.60 -31.74 -17.52
C ILE A 50 5.83 -32.89 -18.15
N ASP A 51 4.73 -33.31 -17.52
CA ASP A 51 3.92 -34.43 -17.96
C ASP A 51 3.31 -34.25 -19.37
N THR A 52 3.14 -33.00 -19.81
CA THR A 52 2.65 -32.68 -21.16
C THR A 52 3.67 -33.00 -22.25
N SER A 53 4.97 -32.93 -21.94
CA SER A 53 6.04 -33.04 -22.94
C SER A 53 6.84 -34.34 -22.80
N VAL A 54 6.98 -34.85 -21.58
CA VAL A 54 7.76 -36.04 -21.25
C VAL A 54 7.25 -37.30 -21.96
N VAL A 55 5.94 -37.41 -22.19
CA VAL A 55 5.32 -38.57 -22.82
C VAL A 55 5.66 -38.67 -24.30
N ASN A 56 5.95 -37.54 -24.96
CA ASN A 56 6.24 -37.50 -26.40
C ASN A 56 7.51 -38.29 -26.74
N VAL A 57 8.48 -38.31 -25.82
CA VAL A 57 9.73 -39.07 -25.97
C VAL A 57 9.51 -40.57 -25.71
N ALA A 58 8.49 -40.92 -24.92
CA ALA A 58 8.13 -42.29 -24.61
C ALA A 58 7.22 -42.95 -25.68
N LEU A 59 6.60 -42.17 -26.58
CA LEU A 59 5.67 -42.69 -27.60
C LEU A 59 6.22 -43.85 -28.44
N PRO A 60 7.47 -43.84 -28.94
CA PRO A 60 8.00 -44.96 -29.72
C PRO A 60 8.10 -46.27 -28.92
N PHE A 61 8.35 -46.17 -27.61
CA PHE A 61 8.43 -47.32 -26.70
C PHE A 61 7.04 -47.83 -26.33
N LEU A 62 6.09 -46.92 -26.08
CA LEU A 62 4.67 -47.24 -25.87
C LEU A 62 4.06 -47.95 -27.08
N ALA A 63 4.42 -47.52 -28.29
CA ALA A 63 3.99 -48.16 -29.53
C ALA A 63 4.37 -49.64 -29.57
N LYS A 64 5.59 -49.94 -29.15
CA LYS A 64 6.18 -51.27 -29.18
C LYS A 64 5.66 -52.17 -28.05
N ASP A 65 5.53 -51.64 -26.84
CA ASP A 65 5.21 -52.44 -25.64
C ASP A 65 3.70 -52.68 -25.47
N LEU A 66 2.84 -51.81 -26.00
CA LEU A 66 1.38 -51.90 -25.90
C LEU A 66 0.68 -52.18 -27.25
N ASP A 67 1.46 -52.43 -28.31
CA ASP A 67 1.00 -52.68 -29.68
C ASP A 67 0.04 -51.59 -30.22
N PHE A 68 0.36 -50.33 -29.93
CA PHE A 68 -0.48 -49.21 -30.35
C PHE A 68 -0.35 -48.92 -31.84
N SER A 69 -1.49 -48.69 -32.49
CA SER A 69 -1.54 -48.07 -33.80
C SER A 69 -1.14 -46.59 -33.74
N ALA A 70 -0.76 -46.02 -34.89
CA ALA A 70 -0.40 -44.59 -34.99
C ALA A 70 -1.54 -43.65 -34.55
N SER A 71 -2.80 -44.05 -34.74
CA SER A 71 -3.96 -43.28 -34.30
C SER A 71 -4.16 -43.35 -32.78
N GLU A 72 -3.84 -44.48 -32.14
CA GLU A 72 -3.93 -44.64 -30.68
C GLU A 72 -2.80 -43.92 -29.94
N LEU A 73 -1.59 -43.83 -30.51
CA LEU A 73 -0.50 -43.01 -29.96
C LEU A 73 -0.87 -41.53 -29.87
N SER A 74 -1.56 -41.01 -30.88
CA SER A 74 -2.09 -39.65 -30.85
C SER A 74 -3.07 -39.49 -29.67
N TRP A 75 -3.92 -40.48 -29.41
CA TRP A 75 -4.82 -40.49 -28.27
C TRP A 75 -4.14 -40.50 -26.90
N VAL A 76 -2.95 -41.09 -26.74
CA VAL A 76 -2.19 -41.04 -25.48
C VAL A 76 -1.84 -39.60 -25.08
N VAL A 77 -1.50 -38.75 -26.06
CA VAL A 77 -1.21 -37.33 -25.84
C VAL A 77 -2.52 -36.55 -25.67
N ASN A 78 -3.47 -36.77 -26.57
CA ASN A 78 -4.70 -35.98 -26.64
C ASN A 78 -5.64 -36.22 -25.46
N ALA A 79 -5.69 -37.45 -24.95
CA ALA A 79 -6.51 -37.80 -23.79
C ALA A 79 -6.16 -36.98 -22.55
N TYR A 80 -4.91 -36.51 -22.43
CA TYR A 80 -4.51 -35.58 -21.38
C TYR A 80 -4.85 -34.13 -21.74
N VAL A 81 -4.49 -33.69 -22.94
CA VAL A 81 -4.61 -32.28 -23.36
C VAL A 81 -6.06 -31.81 -23.42
N ILE A 82 -7.00 -32.67 -23.83
CA ILE A 82 -8.42 -32.36 -23.96
C ILE A 82 -9.05 -31.96 -22.61
N PRO A 83 -9.03 -32.81 -21.55
CA PRO A 83 -9.53 -32.41 -20.24
C PRO A 83 -8.67 -31.34 -19.57
N PHE A 84 -7.34 -31.36 -19.76
CA PHE A 84 -6.45 -30.35 -19.19
C PHE A 84 -6.82 -28.93 -19.66
N GLY A 85 -6.96 -28.74 -20.98
CA GLY A 85 -7.36 -27.46 -21.55
C GLY A 85 -8.84 -27.14 -21.32
N GLY A 86 -9.73 -28.12 -21.54
CA GLY A 86 -11.18 -27.88 -21.52
C GLY A 86 -11.77 -27.60 -20.14
N LEU A 87 -11.24 -28.24 -19.08
CA LEU A 87 -11.78 -28.10 -17.71
C LEU A 87 -11.14 -26.98 -16.91
N GLN A 88 -10.11 -26.32 -17.41
CA GLN A 88 -9.34 -25.36 -16.61
C GLN A 88 -10.16 -24.13 -16.17
N LEU A 89 -11.10 -23.68 -17.01
CA LEU A 89 -12.00 -22.57 -16.67
C LEU A 89 -13.03 -22.98 -15.62
N PHE A 90 -13.60 -24.18 -15.75
CA PHE A 90 -14.49 -24.77 -14.75
C PHE A 90 -13.77 -24.95 -13.42
N ALA A 91 -12.54 -25.47 -13.45
CA ALA A 91 -11.68 -25.64 -12.29
C ALA A 91 -11.40 -24.31 -11.58
N GLY A 92 -11.05 -23.24 -12.31
CA GLY A 92 -10.80 -21.94 -11.70
C GLY A 92 -11.99 -21.45 -10.88
N ARG A 93 -13.21 -21.58 -11.43
CA ARG A 93 -14.44 -21.22 -10.74
C ARG A 93 -14.81 -22.15 -9.61
N LEU A 94 -14.62 -23.44 -9.78
CA LEU A 94 -14.77 -24.41 -8.71
C LEU A 94 -13.85 -24.05 -7.53
N GLY A 95 -12.64 -23.56 -7.83
CA GLY A 95 -11.66 -23.09 -6.86
C GLY A 95 -12.11 -21.87 -6.07
N ASP A 96 -12.81 -20.93 -6.71
CA ASP A 96 -13.42 -19.78 -6.05
C ASP A 96 -14.48 -20.19 -5.02
N LEU A 97 -15.11 -21.37 -5.18
CA LEU A 97 -16.22 -21.84 -4.33
C LEU A 97 -15.79 -22.80 -3.23
N ILE A 98 -15.00 -23.82 -3.59
CA ILE A 98 -14.54 -24.84 -2.62
C ILE A 98 -13.26 -24.41 -1.91
N GLY A 99 -12.64 -23.32 -2.36
CA GLY A 99 -11.38 -22.78 -1.86
C GLY A 99 -10.18 -23.24 -2.70
N PRO A 100 -9.24 -22.34 -3.03
CA PRO A 100 -8.12 -22.65 -3.92
C PRO A 100 -7.19 -23.72 -3.35
N LYS A 101 -7.01 -23.79 -2.03
CA LYS A 101 -6.24 -24.84 -1.35
C LYS A 101 -6.82 -26.23 -1.59
N ARG A 102 -8.12 -26.42 -1.37
CA ARG A 102 -8.78 -27.73 -1.49
C ARG A 102 -8.75 -28.21 -2.92
N LEU A 103 -8.98 -27.30 -3.86
CA LEU A 103 -8.92 -27.63 -5.27
C LEU A 103 -7.50 -28.00 -5.72
N PHE A 104 -6.48 -27.25 -5.29
CA PHE A 104 -5.08 -27.58 -5.59
C PHE A 104 -4.72 -28.98 -5.06
N ILE A 105 -5.02 -29.27 -3.79
CA ILE A 105 -4.71 -30.55 -3.17
C ILE A 105 -5.50 -31.69 -3.81
N GLY A 106 -6.80 -31.49 -4.06
CA GLY A 106 -7.65 -32.49 -4.71
C GLY A 106 -7.21 -32.78 -6.15
N GLY A 107 -6.87 -31.74 -6.91
CA GLY A 107 -6.32 -31.86 -8.25
C GLY A 107 -4.98 -32.59 -8.26
N MET A 108 -4.06 -32.24 -7.35
CA MET A 108 -2.78 -32.94 -7.20
C MET A 108 -2.95 -34.40 -6.78
N ALA A 109 -3.91 -34.71 -5.90
CA ALA A 109 -4.21 -36.08 -5.51
C ALA A 109 -4.71 -36.92 -6.69
N LEU A 110 -5.65 -36.38 -7.49
CA LEU A 110 -6.15 -37.04 -8.70
C LEU A 110 -5.05 -37.21 -9.74
N PHE A 111 -4.26 -36.17 -10.00
CA PHE A 111 -3.12 -36.22 -10.92
C PHE A 111 -2.12 -37.31 -10.51
N THR A 112 -1.75 -37.36 -9.23
CA THR A 112 -0.78 -38.32 -8.69
C THR A 112 -1.29 -39.76 -8.78
N ALA A 113 -2.57 -39.99 -8.43
CA ALA A 113 -3.19 -41.31 -8.52
C ALA A 113 -3.33 -41.76 -9.99
N ALA A 114 -3.66 -40.84 -10.90
CA ALA A 114 -3.72 -41.12 -12.32
C ALA A 114 -2.33 -41.40 -12.92
N SER A 115 -1.27 -40.69 -12.49
CA SER A 115 0.11 -41.00 -12.87
C SER A 115 0.52 -42.41 -12.43
N LEU A 116 0.11 -42.86 -11.23
CA LEU A 116 0.33 -44.25 -10.80
C LEU A 116 -0.34 -45.23 -11.77
N ALA A 117 -1.61 -44.97 -12.13
CA ALA A 117 -2.36 -45.81 -13.06
C ALA A 117 -1.75 -45.82 -14.48
N CYS A 118 -1.21 -44.69 -14.96
CA CYS A 118 -0.47 -44.64 -16.23
C CYS A 118 0.79 -45.50 -16.20
N GLY A 119 1.59 -45.42 -15.14
CA GLY A 119 2.81 -46.23 -15.01
C GLY A 119 2.55 -47.73 -14.80
N LEU A 120 1.36 -48.09 -14.30
CA LEU A 120 0.91 -49.48 -14.15
C LEU A 120 0.05 -49.98 -15.33
N ALA A 121 -0.09 -49.20 -16.40
CA ALA A 121 -0.98 -49.53 -17.50
C ALA A 121 -0.52 -50.79 -18.24
N GLN A 122 -1.42 -51.76 -18.36
CA GLN A 122 -1.19 -53.01 -19.09
C GLN A 122 -1.89 -53.06 -20.46
N SER A 123 -2.68 -52.03 -20.78
CA SER A 123 -3.39 -51.93 -22.05
C SER A 123 -3.53 -50.48 -22.47
N GLY A 124 -3.69 -50.27 -23.78
CA GLY A 124 -3.84 -48.94 -24.34
C GLY A 124 -5.06 -48.18 -23.82
N GLY A 125 -6.20 -48.87 -23.67
CA GLY A 125 -7.41 -48.28 -23.09
C GLY A 125 -7.24 -47.85 -21.63
N MET A 126 -6.52 -48.64 -20.82
CA MET A 126 -6.19 -48.28 -19.44
C MET A 126 -5.30 -47.03 -19.40
N LEU A 127 -4.29 -46.96 -20.27
CA LEU A 127 -3.41 -45.80 -20.36
C LEU A 127 -4.19 -44.55 -20.78
N ILE A 128 -5.02 -44.64 -21.83
CA ILE A 128 -5.84 -43.52 -22.32
C ILE A 128 -6.80 -43.01 -21.24
N ALA A 129 -7.48 -43.91 -20.52
CA ALA A 129 -8.39 -43.54 -19.44
C ALA A 129 -7.65 -42.88 -18.26
N ALA A 130 -6.48 -43.42 -17.90
CA ALA A 130 -5.63 -42.84 -16.87
C ALA A 130 -5.09 -41.45 -17.28
N ARG A 131 -4.68 -41.27 -18.55
CA ARG A 131 -4.27 -39.97 -19.10
C ARG A 131 -5.40 -38.95 -19.06
N PHE A 132 -6.63 -39.37 -19.33
CA PHE A 132 -7.80 -38.51 -19.19
C PHE A 132 -7.99 -38.03 -17.74
N ALA A 133 -8.00 -38.95 -16.77
CA ALA A 133 -8.08 -38.61 -15.35
C ALA A 133 -6.89 -37.73 -14.90
N GLN A 134 -5.70 -37.97 -15.44
CA GLN A 134 -4.50 -37.19 -15.16
C GLN A 134 -4.65 -35.75 -15.67
N GLY A 135 -5.19 -35.55 -16.88
CA GLY A 135 -5.49 -34.22 -17.41
C GLY A 135 -6.56 -33.48 -16.60
N VAL A 136 -7.58 -34.19 -16.08
CA VAL A 136 -8.57 -33.62 -15.14
C VAL A 136 -7.87 -33.13 -13.86
N GLY A 137 -7.04 -33.97 -13.23
CA GLY A 137 -6.29 -33.60 -12.03
C GLY A 137 -5.36 -32.40 -12.26
N GLY A 138 -4.66 -32.39 -13.40
CA GLY A 138 -3.81 -31.28 -13.82
C GLY A 138 -4.57 -29.97 -13.99
N ALA A 139 -5.75 -30.00 -14.64
CA ALA A 139 -6.60 -28.82 -14.81
C ALA A 139 -7.05 -28.24 -13.47
N LEU A 140 -7.52 -29.10 -12.55
CA LEU A 140 -8.00 -28.70 -11.23
C LEU A 140 -6.89 -28.03 -10.42
N ALA A 141 -5.69 -28.60 -10.41
CA ALA A 141 -4.57 -28.05 -9.68
C ALA A 141 -4.05 -26.75 -10.32
N ALA A 142 -3.81 -26.74 -11.64
CA ALA A 142 -3.21 -25.60 -12.34
C ALA A 142 -4.09 -24.34 -12.32
N ALA A 143 -5.42 -24.50 -12.34
CA ALA A 143 -6.36 -23.37 -12.43
C ALA A 143 -6.27 -22.39 -11.24
N VAL A 144 -5.89 -22.86 -10.06
CA VAL A 144 -5.84 -22.05 -8.83
C VAL A 144 -4.43 -21.60 -8.44
N VAL A 145 -3.39 -22.11 -9.10
CA VAL A 145 -1.98 -21.79 -8.77
C VAL A 145 -1.72 -20.29 -8.76
N LEU A 146 -2.10 -19.57 -9.82
CA LEU A 146 -1.83 -18.13 -9.90
C LEU A 146 -2.61 -17.35 -8.84
N SER A 147 -3.86 -17.75 -8.54
CA SER A 147 -4.66 -17.16 -7.47
C SER A 147 -3.97 -17.32 -6.11
N ILE A 148 -3.50 -18.54 -5.82
CA ILE A 148 -2.72 -18.85 -4.61
C ILE A 148 -1.45 -18.00 -4.54
N VAL A 149 -0.70 -17.87 -5.65
CA VAL A 149 0.52 -17.04 -5.68
C VAL A 149 0.21 -15.57 -5.42
N VAL A 150 -0.84 -15.03 -6.03
CA VAL A 150 -1.24 -13.62 -5.84
C VAL A 150 -1.71 -13.36 -4.41
N ALA A 151 -2.53 -14.25 -3.84
CA ALA A 151 -3.01 -14.16 -2.47
C ALA A 151 -1.87 -14.24 -1.44
N MET A 152 -0.92 -15.16 -1.64
CA MET A 152 0.22 -15.35 -0.73
C MET A 152 1.20 -14.16 -0.71
N PHE A 153 1.35 -13.43 -1.81
CA PHE A 153 2.32 -12.33 -1.93
C PHE A 153 1.63 -11.00 -2.23
N PRO A 154 1.16 -10.29 -1.20
CA PRO A 154 0.26 -9.18 -1.44
C PRO A 154 1.00 -7.83 -1.58
N LYS A 155 2.34 -7.83 -1.52
CA LYS A 155 3.20 -6.68 -1.85
C LYS A 155 3.52 -6.72 -3.35
N PRO A 156 3.30 -5.65 -4.13
CA PRO A 156 3.51 -5.67 -5.59
C PRO A 156 4.90 -6.15 -6.02
N GLY A 157 5.95 -5.78 -5.29
CA GLY A 157 7.32 -6.22 -5.58
C GLY A 157 7.66 -7.66 -5.20
N GLU A 158 6.96 -8.25 -4.22
CA GLU A 158 7.08 -9.67 -3.87
C GLU A 158 6.19 -10.53 -4.78
N GLN A 159 4.99 -10.03 -5.07
CA GLN A 159 4.04 -10.60 -6.02
C GLN A 159 4.65 -10.74 -7.41
N ALA A 160 5.26 -9.68 -7.94
CA ALA A 160 5.93 -9.73 -9.23
C ALA A 160 7.08 -10.74 -9.27
N LYS A 161 7.80 -10.95 -8.16
CA LYS A 161 8.83 -11.99 -8.05
C LYS A 161 8.24 -13.39 -8.02
N ALA A 162 7.15 -13.58 -7.29
CA ALA A 162 6.49 -14.86 -7.18
C ALA A 162 5.82 -15.28 -8.50
N ILE A 163 5.14 -14.33 -9.17
CA ILE A 163 4.63 -14.49 -10.53
C ILE A 163 5.79 -14.78 -11.49
N GLY A 164 6.90 -14.03 -11.40
CA GLY A 164 8.08 -14.27 -12.22
C GLY A 164 8.68 -15.67 -12.05
N LEU A 165 8.74 -16.20 -10.82
CA LEU A 165 9.19 -17.57 -10.55
C LEU A 165 8.21 -18.61 -11.11
N TYR A 166 6.91 -18.40 -10.93
CA TYR A 166 5.89 -19.27 -11.52
C TYR A 166 5.94 -19.28 -13.05
N SER A 167 6.10 -18.12 -13.69
CA SER A 167 6.28 -18.00 -15.15
C SER A 167 7.56 -18.72 -15.60
N LEU A 168 8.67 -18.56 -14.88
CA LEU A 168 9.92 -19.28 -15.15
C LEU A 168 9.71 -20.79 -15.12
N VAL A 169 9.07 -21.30 -14.08
CA VAL A 169 8.78 -22.72 -13.91
C VAL A 169 7.88 -23.25 -15.03
N SER A 170 6.86 -22.49 -15.40
CA SER A 170 5.93 -22.84 -16.47
C SER A 170 6.62 -22.87 -17.85
N SER A 171 7.56 -21.95 -18.11
CA SER A 171 8.31 -21.92 -19.37
C SER A 171 9.40 -22.98 -19.46
N VAL A 172 10.06 -23.31 -18.36
CA VAL A 172 11.18 -24.27 -18.33
C VAL A 172 10.67 -25.72 -18.25
N GLY A 173 9.46 -25.95 -17.73
CA GLY A 173 8.91 -27.29 -17.53
C GLY A 173 8.81 -28.15 -18.79
N ALA A 174 8.42 -27.57 -19.93
CA ALA A 174 8.30 -28.33 -21.18
C ALA A 174 9.65 -28.88 -21.67
N ALA A 175 10.71 -28.06 -21.57
CA ALA A 175 12.07 -28.45 -21.90
C ALA A 175 12.63 -29.49 -20.92
N LEU A 176 12.41 -29.28 -19.61
CA LEU A 176 12.79 -30.26 -18.58
C LEU A 176 12.08 -31.61 -18.77
N GLY A 177 10.83 -31.61 -19.22
CA GLY A 177 10.09 -32.84 -19.50
C GLY A 177 10.65 -33.58 -20.70
N LEU A 178 11.03 -32.91 -21.78
CA LEU A 178 11.69 -33.59 -22.91
C LEU A 178 13.05 -34.18 -22.49
N ILE A 179 13.87 -33.41 -21.76
CA ILE A 179 15.20 -33.84 -21.31
C ILE A 179 15.13 -34.99 -20.31
N GLY A 180 14.38 -34.77 -19.23
CA GLY A 180 14.18 -35.76 -18.18
C GLY A 180 13.47 -36.99 -18.71
N GLY A 181 12.49 -36.81 -19.60
CA GLY A 181 11.76 -37.89 -20.25
C GLY A 181 12.65 -38.79 -21.10
N ALA A 182 13.51 -38.21 -21.94
CA ALA A 182 14.49 -38.96 -22.72
C ALA A 182 15.40 -39.79 -21.82
N ALA A 183 16.04 -39.13 -20.84
CA ALA A 183 16.98 -39.78 -19.92
C ALA A 183 16.31 -40.88 -19.07
N ILE A 184 15.10 -40.63 -18.55
CA ILE A 184 14.34 -41.60 -17.75
C ILE A 184 13.87 -42.77 -18.61
N THR A 185 13.36 -42.51 -19.81
CA THR A 185 12.86 -43.55 -20.71
C THR A 185 14.01 -44.47 -21.14
N GLU A 186 15.16 -43.91 -21.51
CA GLU A 186 16.35 -44.69 -21.89
C GLU A 186 16.94 -45.50 -20.74
N ALA A 187 17.01 -44.92 -19.52
CA ALA A 187 17.68 -45.56 -18.39
C ALA A 187 16.79 -46.55 -17.61
N LEU A 188 15.51 -46.25 -17.46
CA LEU A 188 14.60 -46.95 -16.54
C LEU A 188 13.34 -47.50 -17.23
N GLY A 189 13.05 -47.09 -18.47
CA GLY A 189 11.86 -47.48 -19.22
C GLY A 189 10.72 -46.46 -19.14
N TRP A 190 9.77 -46.55 -20.08
CA TRP A 190 8.71 -45.54 -20.26
C TRP A 190 7.78 -45.39 -19.04
N ASN A 191 7.60 -46.44 -18.24
CA ASN A 191 6.72 -46.44 -17.06
C ASN A 191 7.16 -45.37 -16.04
N TRP A 192 8.48 -45.18 -15.91
CA TRP A 192 9.09 -44.28 -14.93
C TRP A 192 8.87 -42.80 -15.25
N VAL A 193 8.52 -42.52 -16.49
CA VAL A 193 8.09 -41.21 -16.95
C VAL A 193 6.83 -40.75 -16.21
N PHE A 194 5.97 -41.70 -15.79
CA PHE A 194 4.80 -41.42 -14.95
C PHE A 194 5.12 -41.51 -13.45
N PHE A 195 5.96 -42.47 -13.04
CA PHE A 195 6.31 -42.65 -11.62
C PHE A 195 7.08 -41.48 -11.02
N VAL A 196 7.82 -40.69 -11.82
CA VAL A 196 8.53 -39.49 -11.36
C VAL A 196 7.59 -38.44 -10.74
N ASN A 197 6.32 -38.43 -11.14
CA ASN A 197 5.32 -37.52 -10.60
C ASN A 197 4.88 -37.91 -9.18
N LEU A 198 5.03 -39.18 -8.77
CA LEU A 198 4.59 -39.68 -7.46
C LEU A 198 5.24 -38.95 -6.27
N PRO A 199 6.59 -38.86 -6.17
CA PRO A 199 7.23 -38.16 -5.06
C PRO A 199 6.90 -36.66 -5.05
N ILE A 200 6.82 -36.03 -6.23
CA ILE A 200 6.51 -34.60 -6.35
C ILE A 200 5.06 -34.33 -5.93
N GLY A 201 4.12 -35.14 -6.42
CA GLY A 201 2.71 -35.08 -6.07
C GLY A 201 2.46 -35.31 -4.58
N ALA A 202 3.08 -36.34 -4.00
CA ALA A 202 2.99 -36.61 -2.56
C ALA A 202 3.56 -35.44 -1.73
N ALA A 203 4.71 -34.90 -2.12
CA ALA A 203 5.29 -33.72 -1.45
C ALA A 203 4.37 -32.50 -1.59
N ALA A 204 3.80 -32.26 -2.77
CA ALA A 204 2.90 -31.15 -3.03
C ALA A 204 1.59 -31.25 -2.23
N ILE A 205 1.05 -32.46 -2.06
CA ILE A 205 -0.14 -32.74 -1.24
C ILE A 205 0.17 -32.50 0.25
N VAL A 206 1.22 -33.16 0.78
CA VAL A 206 1.56 -33.09 2.21
C VAL A 206 1.99 -31.68 2.61
N LEU A 207 2.91 -31.07 1.85
CA LEU A 207 3.37 -29.73 2.12
C LEU A 207 2.32 -28.70 1.76
N GLY A 208 1.54 -28.88 0.70
CA GLY A 208 0.43 -27.97 0.35
C GLY A 208 -0.66 -27.94 1.41
N TYR A 209 -1.03 -29.11 1.96
CA TYR A 209 -1.98 -29.18 3.08
C TYR A 209 -1.48 -28.41 4.30
N ARG A 210 -0.17 -28.54 4.61
CA ARG A 210 0.47 -27.84 5.73
C ARG A 210 0.70 -26.36 5.46
N LEU A 211 1.09 -25.98 4.24
CA LEU A 211 1.67 -24.68 3.88
C LEU A 211 0.70 -23.70 3.18
N LEU A 212 -0.41 -24.18 2.63
CA LEU A 212 -1.44 -23.33 2.00
C LEU A 212 -2.57 -23.02 2.98
N ASP A 213 -3.16 -21.84 2.85
CA ASP A 213 -4.30 -21.38 3.66
C ASP A 213 -5.62 -21.63 2.95
N ASP A 214 -6.65 -21.94 3.75
CA ASP A 214 -8.01 -22.19 3.25
C ASP A 214 -8.71 -20.82 3.17
N GLU A 215 -8.44 -20.07 2.10
CA GLU A 215 -9.12 -18.79 1.85
C GLU A 215 -10.52 -19.07 1.28
N ARG A 216 -11.56 -18.82 2.09
CA ARG A 216 -12.95 -18.83 1.66
C ARG A 216 -13.41 -17.41 1.46
N GLU A 217 -13.75 -17.01 0.24
CA GLU A 217 -14.66 -15.90 0.04
C GLU A 217 -16.06 -16.36 0.47
N ALA A 218 -16.47 -16.03 1.69
CA ALA A 218 -17.86 -16.20 2.11
C ALA A 218 -18.72 -15.17 1.36
N GLY A 219 -19.21 -15.55 0.18
CA GLY A 219 -20.21 -14.81 -0.57
C GLY A 219 -21.34 -15.76 -0.97
N GLU A 220 -22.57 -15.43 -0.59
CA GLU A 220 -23.82 -16.19 -0.82
C GLU A 220 -24.24 -16.33 -2.30
N ARG A 221 -23.33 -16.14 -3.25
CA ARG A 221 -23.65 -16.07 -4.69
C ARG A 221 -23.41 -17.42 -5.37
N GLY A 222 -24.50 -18.12 -5.72
CA GLY A 222 -24.49 -19.44 -6.36
C GLY A 222 -23.83 -19.51 -7.75
N ILE A 223 -23.40 -20.70 -8.17
CA ILE A 223 -22.66 -20.95 -9.42
C ILE A 223 -23.59 -20.94 -10.63
N ASP A 224 -23.23 -20.26 -11.72
CA ASP A 224 -23.77 -20.58 -13.05
C ASP A 224 -23.15 -21.88 -13.59
N ALA A 225 -23.58 -23.01 -13.01
CA ALA A 225 -23.11 -24.34 -13.37
C ALA A 225 -23.39 -24.68 -14.84
N LEU A 226 -24.54 -24.23 -15.37
CA LEU A 226 -24.90 -24.43 -16.77
C LEU A 226 -23.96 -23.68 -17.72
N GLY A 227 -23.65 -22.41 -17.42
CA GLY A 227 -22.65 -21.66 -18.18
C GLY A 227 -21.28 -22.33 -18.12
N ALA A 228 -20.92 -22.92 -16.97
CA ALA A 228 -19.64 -23.59 -16.80
C ALA A 228 -19.55 -24.88 -17.64
N VAL A 229 -20.65 -25.65 -17.72
CA VAL A 229 -20.74 -26.82 -18.60
C VAL A 229 -20.68 -26.42 -20.06
N LEU A 230 -21.40 -25.37 -20.48
CA LEU A 230 -21.43 -24.91 -21.87
C LEU A 230 -20.05 -24.48 -22.36
N ILE A 231 -19.33 -23.66 -21.59
CA ILE A 231 -17.99 -23.21 -21.99
C ILE A 231 -16.96 -24.35 -21.94
N THR A 232 -17.07 -25.27 -20.97
CA THR A 232 -16.22 -26.46 -20.89
C THR A 232 -16.42 -27.37 -22.09
N ALA A 233 -17.68 -27.68 -22.44
CA ALA A 233 -18.01 -28.50 -23.59
C ALA A 233 -17.56 -27.84 -24.89
N CYS A 234 -17.74 -26.53 -25.03
CA CYS A 234 -17.23 -25.75 -26.15
C CYS A 234 -15.71 -25.91 -26.29
N LEU A 235 -14.95 -25.67 -25.22
CA LEU A 235 -13.49 -25.70 -25.24
C LEU A 235 -12.95 -27.12 -25.46
N MET A 236 -13.52 -28.14 -24.81
CA MET A 236 -13.15 -29.54 -25.06
C MET A 236 -13.42 -29.94 -26.50
N LEU A 237 -14.57 -29.55 -27.06
CA LEU A 237 -14.92 -29.85 -28.45
C LEU A 237 -14.04 -29.10 -29.44
N ALA A 238 -13.71 -27.83 -29.18
CA ALA A 238 -12.79 -27.05 -29.99
C ALA A 238 -11.39 -27.66 -30.01
N VAL A 239 -10.83 -27.97 -28.83
CA VAL A 239 -9.52 -28.63 -28.69
C VAL A 239 -9.53 -29.99 -29.39
N TYR A 240 -10.56 -30.81 -29.15
CA TYR A 240 -10.73 -32.09 -29.83
C TYR A 240 -10.75 -31.94 -31.35
N THR A 241 -11.49 -30.96 -31.88
CA THR A 241 -11.62 -30.72 -33.32
C THR A 241 -10.28 -30.34 -33.94
N ILE A 242 -9.54 -29.42 -33.31
CA ILE A 242 -8.20 -28.99 -33.76
C ILE A 242 -7.25 -30.18 -33.83
N VAL A 243 -7.23 -30.97 -32.76
CA VAL A 243 -6.30 -32.08 -32.58
C VAL A 243 -6.58 -33.24 -33.55
N GLN A 244 -7.83 -33.47 -33.95
CA GLN A 244 -8.23 -34.55 -34.87
C GLN A 244 -8.12 -34.20 -36.36
N THR A 245 -7.71 -32.98 -36.72
CA THR A 245 -7.67 -32.56 -38.14
C THR A 245 -6.69 -33.35 -39.01
N SER A 246 -5.74 -34.08 -38.43
CA SER A 246 -4.73 -34.88 -39.12
C SER A 246 -5.07 -36.38 -39.03
N GLY A 247 -5.70 -36.98 -40.05
CA GLY A 247 -5.79 -38.45 -40.06
C GLY A 247 -6.58 -39.21 -41.13
N THR A 248 -7.72 -38.77 -41.66
CA THR A 248 -8.55 -39.67 -42.51
C THR A 248 -9.39 -38.95 -43.58
N GLU A 249 -9.57 -39.59 -44.73
CA GLU A 249 -10.54 -39.20 -45.76
C GLU A 249 -11.96 -39.15 -45.17
N GLY A 250 -12.66 -38.02 -45.36
CA GLY A 250 -13.94 -37.71 -44.68
C GLY A 250 -13.84 -36.77 -43.47
N SER A 251 -12.62 -36.36 -43.06
CA SER A 251 -12.41 -35.46 -41.91
C SER A 251 -13.01 -34.06 -42.09
N ALA A 252 -13.16 -33.57 -43.32
CA ALA A 252 -13.63 -32.20 -43.58
C ALA A 252 -15.06 -31.95 -43.06
N VAL A 253 -16.03 -32.82 -43.42
CA VAL A 253 -17.43 -32.67 -42.98
C VAL A 253 -17.54 -32.78 -41.45
N ARG A 254 -16.86 -33.77 -40.85
CA ARG A 254 -16.81 -33.94 -39.40
C ARG A 254 -16.18 -32.74 -38.70
N THR A 255 -15.12 -32.16 -39.25
CA THR A 255 -14.46 -30.97 -38.71
C THR A 255 -15.38 -29.76 -38.76
N TRP A 256 -16.08 -29.54 -39.89
CA TRP A 256 -17.07 -28.46 -40.02
C TRP A 256 -18.25 -28.64 -39.06
N VAL A 257 -18.75 -29.86 -38.88
CA VAL A 257 -19.83 -30.15 -37.92
C VAL A 257 -19.38 -29.91 -36.49
N LEU A 258 -18.23 -30.44 -36.07
CA LEU A 258 -17.73 -30.25 -34.71
C LEU A 258 -17.40 -28.78 -34.42
N THR A 259 -16.87 -28.06 -35.42
CA THR A 259 -16.67 -26.60 -35.35
C THR A 259 -18.00 -25.86 -35.20
N GLY A 260 -19.01 -26.22 -36.00
CA GLY A 260 -20.35 -25.65 -35.91
C GLY A 260 -21.01 -25.87 -34.54
N VAL A 261 -20.88 -27.08 -33.98
CA VAL A 261 -21.36 -27.39 -32.63
C VAL A 261 -20.58 -26.62 -31.57
N SER A 262 -19.26 -26.47 -31.71
CA SER A 262 -18.46 -25.65 -30.80
C SER A 262 -18.89 -24.18 -30.83
N VAL A 263 -19.16 -23.61 -32.01
CA VAL A 263 -19.68 -22.25 -32.17
C VAL A 263 -21.06 -22.13 -31.53
N LEU A 264 -21.93 -23.13 -31.73
CA LEU A 264 -23.25 -23.16 -31.11
C LEU A 264 -23.17 -23.17 -29.58
N LEU A 265 -22.26 -23.97 -29.00
CA LEU A 265 -22.03 -24.02 -27.55
C LEU A 265 -21.49 -22.68 -27.02
N LEU A 266 -20.61 -22.00 -27.77
CA LEU A 266 -20.14 -20.66 -27.43
C LEU A 266 -21.26 -19.63 -27.46
N VAL A 267 -22.11 -19.64 -28.50
CA VAL A 267 -23.28 -18.75 -28.60
C VAL A 267 -24.26 -19.02 -27.45
N ALA A 268 -24.53 -20.29 -27.15
CA ALA A 268 -25.38 -20.68 -26.02
C ALA A 268 -24.80 -20.19 -24.68
N PHE A 269 -23.48 -20.27 -24.49
CA PHE A 269 -22.79 -19.70 -23.34
C PHE A 269 -22.99 -18.18 -23.26
N LEU A 270 -22.77 -17.44 -24.34
CA LEU A 270 -22.92 -15.98 -24.36
C LEU A 270 -24.36 -15.54 -24.08
N VAL A 271 -25.35 -16.23 -24.64
CA VAL A 271 -26.78 -16.00 -24.35
C VAL A 271 -27.08 -16.28 -22.88
N ARG A 272 -26.55 -17.38 -22.32
CA ARG A 272 -26.67 -17.70 -20.89
C ARG A 272 -26.05 -16.60 -20.02
N GLN A 273 -24.86 -16.09 -20.38
CA GLN A 273 -24.21 -15.01 -19.65
C GLN A 273 -25.01 -13.69 -19.71
N ALA A 274 -25.73 -13.43 -20.80
CA ALA A 274 -26.58 -12.26 -20.94
C ALA A 274 -27.89 -12.34 -20.12
N LEU A 275 -28.41 -13.55 -19.90
CA LEU A 275 -29.72 -13.78 -19.24
C LEU A 275 -29.60 -14.23 -17.78
N ALA A 276 -28.43 -14.66 -17.32
CA ALA A 276 -28.24 -15.18 -15.97
C ALA A 276 -28.31 -14.07 -14.91
N SER A 277 -28.98 -14.35 -13.79
CA SER A 277 -28.99 -13.50 -12.59
C SER A 277 -27.63 -13.47 -11.86
N ASN A 278 -26.78 -14.49 -12.06
CA ASN A 278 -25.42 -14.53 -11.55
C ASN A 278 -24.45 -15.14 -12.59
N PRO A 279 -24.07 -14.40 -13.64
CA PRO A 279 -23.25 -14.90 -14.74
C PRO A 279 -21.80 -15.19 -14.29
N LEU A 280 -21.18 -16.18 -14.92
CA LEU A 280 -19.73 -16.42 -14.83
C LEU A 280 -18.93 -15.21 -15.31
N VAL A 281 -19.28 -14.65 -16.47
CA VAL A 281 -18.63 -13.47 -17.02
C VAL A 281 -19.71 -12.45 -17.37
N PRO A 282 -20.00 -11.47 -16.47
CA PRO A 282 -20.95 -10.42 -16.78
C PRO A 282 -20.47 -9.63 -18.00
N LEU A 283 -21.26 -9.62 -19.08
CA LEU A 283 -20.87 -9.00 -20.36
C LEU A 283 -20.62 -7.49 -20.24
N SER A 284 -21.10 -6.84 -19.17
CA SER A 284 -20.81 -5.45 -18.83
C SER A 284 -19.31 -5.18 -18.66
N ILE A 285 -18.51 -6.18 -18.25
CA ILE A 285 -17.06 -6.00 -18.09
C ILE A 285 -16.35 -5.66 -19.41
N PHE A 286 -16.89 -6.14 -20.54
CA PHE A 286 -16.33 -5.86 -21.85
C PHE A 286 -16.64 -4.46 -22.36
N ARG A 287 -17.52 -3.71 -21.68
CA ARG A 287 -17.74 -2.27 -21.94
C ARG A 287 -16.54 -1.43 -21.50
N ALA A 288 -15.74 -1.91 -20.55
CA ALA A 288 -14.52 -1.24 -20.13
C ALA A 288 -13.44 -1.37 -21.23
N ARG A 289 -13.21 -0.27 -21.95
CA ARG A 289 -12.36 -0.24 -23.15
C ARG A 289 -10.93 -0.74 -22.89
N ASN A 290 -10.31 -0.34 -21.78
CA ASN A 290 -8.96 -0.79 -21.39
C ASN A 290 -8.92 -2.28 -21.06
N VAL A 291 -9.95 -2.82 -20.40
CA VAL A 291 -10.03 -4.24 -20.02
C VAL A 291 -10.12 -5.12 -21.26
N SER A 292 -11.02 -4.78 -22.18
CA SER A 292 -11.21 -5.52 -23.43
C SER A 292 -9.98 -5.42 -24.34
N ALA A 293 -9.46 -4.20 -24.53
CA ALA A 293 -8.33 -3.97 -25.41
C ALA A 293 -7.06 -4.64 -24.88
N ALA A 294 -6.73 -4.49 -23.59
CA ALA A 294 -5.52 -5.07 -23.03
C ALA A 294 -5.59 -6.61 -22.93
N ASN A 295 -6.77 -7.20 -22.68
CA ASN A 295 -6.95 -8.65 -22.81
C ASN A 295 -6.73 -9.12 -24.25
N LEU A 296 -7.27 -8.41 -25.25
CA LEU A 296 -7.06 -8.78 -26.64
C LEU A 296 -5.59 -8.61 -27.09
N VAL A 297 -4.92 -7.53 -26.66
CA VAL A 297 -3.47 -7.36 -26.85
C VAL A 297 -2.71 -8.52 -26.24
N GLN A 298 -3.06 -8.91 -25.01
CA GLN A 298 -2.43 -10.04 -24.32
C GLN A 298 -2.67 -11.35 -25.08
N ALA A 299 -3.88 -11.59 -25.59
CA ALA A 299 -4.22 -12.76 -26.39
C ALA A 299 -3.37 -12.87 -27.66
N LEU A 300 -3.23 -11.77 -28.40
CA LEU A 300 -2.40 -11.69 -29.61
C LEU A 300 -0.91 -11.90 -29.28
N MET A 301 -0.45 -11.34 -28.17
CA MET A 301 0.93 -11.46 -27.70
C MET A 301 1.29 -12.91 -27.36
N VAL A 302 0.45 -13.59 -26.56
CA VAL A 302 0.67 -15.00 -26.17
C VAL A 302 0.51 -15.95 -27.37
N ALA A 303 -0.42 -15.65 -28.28
CA ALA A 303 -0.65 -16.43 -29.49
C ALA A 303 0.57 -16.36 -30.42
N GLY A 304 1.12 -15.17 -30.67
CA GLY A 304 2.34 -15.01 -31.47
C GLY A 304 3.56 -15.68 -30.84
N MET A 305 3.72 -15.56 -29.51
CA MET A 305 4.83 -16.20 -28.79
C MET A 305 4.76 -17.74 -28.75
N SER A 306 3.58 -18.34 -28.90
CA SER A 306 3.44 -19.80 -28.83
C SER A 306 4.29 -20.54 -29.88
N GLY A 307 4.44 -19.96 -31.08
CA GLY A 307 5.27 -20.49 -32.16
C GLY A 307 6.74 -20.62 -31.76
N MET A 308 7.28 -19.66 -31.00
CA MET A 308 8.66 -19.69 -30.53
C MET A 308 8.97 -20.94 -29.71
N PHE A 309 8.08 -21.32 -28.80
CA PHE A 309 8.33 -22.44 -27.89
C PHE A 309 8.18 -23.79 -28.57
N PHE A 310 7.14 -23.97 -29.38
CA PHE A 310 6.88 -25.26 -30.02
C PHE A 310 7.64 -25.41 -31.35
N LEU A 311 7.40 -24.52 -32.31
CA LEU A 311 8.02 -24.60 -33.63
C LEU A 311 9.51 -24.24 -33.58
N GLY A 312 9.91 -23.35 -32.67
CA GLY A 312 11.33 -23.07 -32.44
C GLY A 312 12.08 -24.29 -31.89
N ALA A 313 11.48 -25.04 -30.96
CA ALA A 313 12.06 -26.30 -30.49
C ALA A 313 12.15 -27.35 -31.62
N LEU A 314 11.12 -27.46 -32.45
CA LEU A 314 11.15 -28.37 -33.61
C LEU A 314 12.19 -27.95 -34.66
N TYR A 315 12.40 -26.66 -34.90
CA TYR A 315 13.46 -26.18 -35.76
C TYR A 315 14.85 -26.54 -35.19
N LEU A 316 15.08 -26.30 -33.90
CA LEU A 316 16.33 -26.69 -33.23
C LEU A 316 16.59 -28.21 -33.32
N GLN A 317 15.55 -29.04 -33.22
CA GLN A 317 15.70 -30.50 -33.25
C GLN A 317 15.76 -31.09 -34.67
N GLN A 318 14.86 -30.69 -35.55
CA GLN A 318 14.67 -31.34 -36.86
C GLN A 318 15.46 -30.67 -37.99
N VAL A 319 15.84 -29.41 -37.84
CA VAL A 319 16.63 -28.66 -38.84
C VAL A 319 18.08 -28.56 -38.40
N LEU A 320 18.32 -28.05 -37.19
CA LEU A 320 19.68 -27.92 -36.63
C LEU A 320 20.24 -29.21 -36.04
N ALA A 321 19.43 -30.29 -36.01
CA ALA A 321 19.81 -31.60 -35.48
C ALA A 321 20.35 -31.57 -34.04
N LEU A 322 19.96 -30.58 -33.24
CA LEU A 322 20.34 -30.51 -31.83
C LEU A 322 19.65 -31.62 -31.05
N SER A 323 20.40 -32.19 -30.10
CA SER A 323 19.84 -33.13 -29.14
C SER A 323 18.80 -32.44 -28.25
N VAL A 324 17.91 -33.25 -27.66
CA VAL A 324 16.88 -32.78 -26.73
C VAL A 324 17.48 -31.98 -25.56
N LEU A 325 18.66 -32.41 -25.08
CA LEU A 325 19.40 -31.73 -24.02
C LEU A 325 19.90 -30.35 -24.44
N GLU A 326 20.47 -30.24 -25.63
CA GLU A 326 20.95 -28.98 -26.21
C GLU A 326 19.81 -28.00 -26.45
N VAL A 327 18.67 -28.48 -26.93
CA VAL A 327 17.46 -27.65 -27.09
C VAL A 327 16.99 -27.08 -25.76
N GLY A 328 16.94 -27.87 -24.69
CA GLY A 328 16.54 -27.32 -23.40
C GLY A 328 17.53 -26.29 -22.84
N PHE A 329 18.84 -26.49 -23.03
CA PHE A 329 19.84 -25.47 -22.69
C PHE A 329 19.71 -24.21 -23.55
N ALA A 330 19.31 -24.34 -24.82
CA ALA A 330 19.07 -23.22 -25.71
C ALA A 330 17.94 -22.28 -25.24
N PHE A 331 16.94 -22.77 -24.49
CA PHE A 331 15.88 -21.91 -23.95
C PHE A 331 16.24 -21.20 -22.63
N VAL A 332 17.30 -21.63 -21.92
CA VAL A 332 17.69 -21.07 -20.61
C VAL A 332 18.03 -19.57 -20.65
N PRO A 333 18.79 -19.05 -21.63
CA PRO A 333 19.08 -17.61 -21.73
C PRO A 333 17.81 -16.78 -21.83
N THR A 334 16.86 -17.20 -22.66
CA THR A 334 15.56 -16.55 -22.84
C THR A 334 14.77 -16.49 -21.54
N ALA A 335 14.64 -17.63 -20.85
CA ALA A 335 13.93 -17.70 -19.58
C ALA A 335 14.56 -16.79 -18.51
N THR A 336 15.90 -16.70 -18.50
CA THR A 336 16.66 -15.81 -17.62
C THR A 336 16.37 -14.33 -17.92
N VAL A 337 16.31 -13.96 -19.20
CA VAL A 337 15.99 -12.59 -19.64
C VAL A 337 14.56 -12.22 -19.26
N VAL A 338 13.59 -13.11 -19.48
CA VAL A 338 12.19 -12.91 -19.05
C VAL A 338 12.16 -12.61 -17.56
N ALA A 339 12.79 -13.45 -16.72
CA ALA A 339 12.81 -13.29 -15.28
C ALA A 339 13.46 -11.96 -14.85
N ILE A 340 14.62 -11.61 -15.41
CA ILE A 340 15.31 -10.35 -15.10
C ILE A 340 14.46 -9.14 -15.50
N CYS A 341 13.89 -9.15 -16.69
CA CYS A 341 13.10 -8.05 -17.21
C CYS A 341 11.80 -7.87 -16.42
N SER A 342 11.08 -8.95 -16.11
CA SER A 342 9.86 -8.88 -15.30
C SER A 342 10.11 -8.46 -13.85
N ILE A 343 11.20 -8.91 -13.23
CA ILE A 343 11.46 -8.63 -11.82
C ILE A 343 12.12 -7.27 -11.61
N LYS A 344 13.04 -6.87 -12.49
CA LYS A 344 13.89 -5.68 -12.28
C LYS A 344 13.56 -4.53 -13.22
N VAL A 345 13.26 -4.81 -14.48
CA VAL A 345 13.15 -3.77 -15.52
C VAL A 345 11.74 -3.21 -15.58
N ALA A 346 10.73 -4.06 -15.76
CA ALA A 346 9.34 -3.64 -15.89
C ALA A 346 8.86 -2.80 -14.68
N PRO A 347 9.08 -3.20 -13.41
CA PRO A 347 8.66 -2.39 -12.26
C PRO A 347 9.42 -1.07 -12.15
N LYS A 348 10.69 -1.02 -12.60
CA LYS A 348 11.47 0.23 -12.62
C LYS A 348 10.99 1.19 -13.71
N LEU A 349 10.58 0.68 -14.86
CA LEU A 349 10.02 1.46 -15.96
C LEU A 349 8.62 1.98 -15.62
N MET A 350 7.74 1.10 -15.11
CA MET A 350 6.37 1.46 -14.71
C MET A 350 6.31 2.44 -13.52
N LYS A 351 7.40 2.57 -12.75
CA LYS A 351 7.55 3.64 -11.75
C LYS A 351 7.80 5.03 -12.34
N LYS A 352 8.26 5.10 -13.59
CA LYS A 352 8.69 6.33 -14.25
C LYS A 352 7.75 6.78 -15.35
N VAL A 353 7.09 5.84 -16.02
CA VAL A 353 6.20 6.06 -17.15
C VAL A 353 4.99 5.13 -17.07
N ASP A 354 3.90 5.50 -17.73
CA ASP A 354 2.64 4.74 -17.74
C ASP A 354 2.83 3.31 -18.31
N ALA A 355 2.02 2.37 -17.82
CA ALA A 355 2.09 0.97 -18.23
C ALA A 355 1.89 0.78 -19.75
N ARG A 356 1.07 1.61 -20.40
CA ARG A 356 0.91 1.60 -21.87
C ARG A 356 2.21 1.93 -22.59
N THR A 357 2.97 2.91 -22.09
CA THR A 357 4.27 3.32 -22.66
C THR A 357 5.34 2.24 -22.46
N VAL A 358 5.20 1.39 -21.43
CA VAL A 358 6.07 0.23 -21.20
C VAL A 358 5.68 -0.97 -22.08
N LEU A 359 4.38 -1.16 -22.34
CA LEU A 359 3.86 -2.26 -23.16
C LEU A 359 4.32 -2.18 -24.62
N LEU A 360 4.35 -0.98 -25.21
CA LEU A 360 4.70 -0.77 -26.63
C LEU A 360 6.12 -1.27 -26.98
N PRO A 361 7.20 -0.89 -26.26
CA PRO A 361 8.52 -1.47 -26.45
C PRO A 361 8.54 -2.99 -26.29
N GLY A 362 7.76 -3.52 -25.33
CA GLY A 362 7.66 -4.97 -25.12
C GLY A 362 7.12 -5.69 -26.35
N LEU A 363 6.01 -5.20 -26.91
CA LEU A 363 5.42 -5.74 -28.14
C LEU A 363 6.34 -5.59 -29.36
N LEU A 364 7.05 -4.47 -29.48
CA LEU A 364 8.04 -4.25 -30.55
C LEU A 364 9.18 -5.27 -30.49
N CYS A 365 9.69 -5.57 -29.29
CA CYS A 365 10.70 -6.61 -29.10
C CYS A 365 10.18 -8.00 -29.50
N ILE A 366 8.92 -8.33 -29.17
CA ILE A 366 8.30 -9.60 -29.58
C ILE A 366 8.16 -9.67 -31.10
N THR A 367 7.63 -8.62 -31.74
CA THR A 367 7.51 -8.57 -33.21
C THR A 367 8.87 -8.69 -33.88
N ALA A 368 9.88 -7.96 -33.41
CA ALA A 368 11.23 -8.03 -33.97
C ALA A 368 11.86 -9.42 -33.83
N GLY A 369 11.71 -10.06 -32.66
CA GLY A 369 12.22 -11.41 -32.44
C GLY A 369 11.54 -12.46 -33.33
N LEU A 370 10.21 -12.38 -33.50
CA LEU A 370 9.50 -13.28 -34.42
C LEU A 370 9.88 -13.04 -35.89
N LEU A 371 10.10 -11.79 -36.32
CA LEU A 371 10.59 -11.48 -37.66
C LEU A 371 12.02 -11.95 -37.93
N LEU A 372 12.86 -12.01 -36.90
CA LEU A 372 14.19 -12.61 -37.02
C LEU A 372 14.09 -14.13 -37.13
N LEU A 373 13.24 -14.76 -36.30
CA LEU A 373 12.97 -16.20 -36.42
C LEU A 373 12.34 -16.58 -37.76
N SER A 374 11.57 -15.69 -38.39
CA SER A 374 11.01 -15.96 -39.73
C SER A 374 12.04 -15.95 -40.86
N ARG A 375 13.33 -15.77 -40.55
CA ARG A 375 14.44 -15.70 -41.52
C ARG A 375 15.56 -16.70 -41.21
N VAL A 376 15.36 -17.64 -40.30
CA VAL A 376 16.40 -18.59 -39.88
C VAL A 376 16.81 -19.53 -41.03
N PRO A 377 18.11 -19.71 -41.34
CA PRO A 377 18.53 -20.50 -42.51
C PRO A 377 18.30 -22.01 -42.30
N ALA A 378 18.15 -22.79 -43.37
CA ALA A 378 18.06 -24.26 -43.25
C ALA A 378 19.37 -24.90 -42.71
N ASP A 379 20.48 -24.17 -42.79
CA ASP A 379 21.82 -24.50 -42.29
C ASP A 379 22.29 -23.49 -41.21
N GLY A 380 21.36 -22.93 -40.44
CA GLY A 380 21.66 -21.85 -39.49
C GLY A 380 22.60 -22.23 -38.34
N ASP A 381 23.06 -21.22 -37.62
CA ASP A 381 23.79 -21.37 -36.35
C ASP A 381 22.95 -20.84 -35.18
N TYR A 382 23.00 -21.55 -34.06
CA TYR A 382 22.21 -21.20 -32.88
C TYR A 382 22.58 -19.82 -32.31
N PHE A 383 23.87 -19.48 -32.24
CA PHE A 383 24.33 -18.25 -31.61
C PHE A 383 24.10 -17.02 -32.47
N THR A 384 24.17 -17.15 -33.80
CA THR A 384 24.00 -16.02 -34.73
C THR A 384 22.56 -15.83 -35.16
N ASP A 385 21.84 -16.92 -35.46
CA ASP A 385 20.53 -16.83 -36.12
C ASP A 385 19.36 -16.96 -35.15
N VAL A 386 19.52 -17.75 -34.08
CA VAL A 386 18.41 -18.09 -33.18
C VAL A 386 18.47 -17.31 -31.86
N LEU A 387 19.60 -17.35 -31.16
CA LEU A 387 19.77 -16.77 -29.83
C LEU A 387 19.40 -15.27 -29.77
N PRO A 388 19.84 -14.39 -30.70
CA PRO A 388 19.48 -12.97 -30.65
C PRO A 388 17.97 -12.74 -30.73
N ALA A 389 17.28 -13.52 -31.57
CA ALA A 389 15.84 -13.48 -31.71
C ALA A 389 15.14 -13.95 -30.42
N MET A 390 15.64 -15.03 -29.81
CA MET A 390 15.10 -15.53 -28.55
C MET A 390 15.31 -14.56 -27.38
N LEU A 391 16.46 -13.87 -27.31
CA LEU A 391 16.72 -12.84 -26.29
C LEU A 391 15.76 -11.64 -26.43
N LEU A 392 15.49 -11.19 -27.65
CA LEU A 392 14.51 -10.13 -27.92
C LEU A 392 13.10 -10.54 -27.47
N LEU A 393 12.70 -11.78 -27.78
CA LEU A 393 11.43 -12.34 -27.31
C LEU A 393 11.37 -12.39 -25.78
N GLY A 394 12.49 -12.75 -25.12
CA GLY A 394 12.60 -12.74 -23.67
C GLY A 394 12.46 -11.34 -23.04
N VAL A 395 13.07 -10.31 -23.63
CA VAL A 395 12.89 -8.91 -23.18
C VAL A 395 11.44 -8.48 -23.37
N GLY A 396 10.89 -8.75 -24.56
CA GLY A 396 9.54 -8.36 -24.92
C GLY A 396 8.48 -8.98 -24.02
N ALA A 397 8.58 -10.28 -23.77
CA ALA A 397 7.75 -10.98 -22.80
C ALA A 397 7.95 -10.43 -21.38
N GLY A 398 9.20 -10.30 -20.95
CA GLY A 398 9.54 -9.88 -19.60
C GLY A 398 9.01 -8.48 -19.24
N VAL A 399 8.92 -7.58 -20.21
CA VAL A 399 8.40 -6.21 -20.05
C VAL A 399 6.91 -6.10 -20.39
N GLY A 400 6.47 -6.76 -21.45
CA GLY A 400 5.10 -6.68 -21.97
C GLY A 400 4.05 -7.35 -21.09
N TYR A 401 4.33 -8.54 -20.54
CA TYR A 401 3.37 -9.25 -19.69
C TYR A 401 2.98 -8.46 -18.43
N PRO A 402 3.91 -7.95 -17.61
CA PRO A 402 3.55 -7.14 -16.44
C PRO A 402 2.83 -5.85 -16.79
N ALA A 403 3.21 -5.21 -17.91
CA ALA A 403 2.58 -3.98 -18.36
C ALA A 403 1.13 -4.20 -18.80
N ALA A 404 0.86 -5.24 -19.60
CA ALA A 404 -0.50 -5.62 -20.00
C ALA A 404 -1.37 -5.97 -18.78
N LEU A 405 -0.84 -6.76 -17.84
CA LEU A 405 -1.54 -7.09 -16.60
C LEU A 405 -1.89 -5.84 -15.78
N THR A 406 -0.96 -4.90 -15.68
CA THR A 406 -1.18 -3.62 -14.97
C THR A 406 -2.30 -2.81 -15.62
N ILE A 407 -2.38 -2.78 -16.95
CA ILE A 407 -3.44 -2.06 -17.68
C ILE A 407 -4.81 -2.73 -17.49
N VAL A 408 -4.89 -4.07 -17.50
CA VAL A 408 -6.17 -4.77 -17.28
C VAL A 408 -6.69 -4.55 -15.85
N LEU A 409 -5.77 -4.49 -14.88
CA LEU A 409 -6.12 -4.30 -13.47
C LEU A 409 -6.28 -2.83 -13.07
N ALA A 410 -5.95 -1.89 -13.96
CA ALA A 410 -6.17 -0.45 -13.74
C ALA A 410 -7.66 -0.15 -13.53
N ASP A 411 -7.99 0.69 -12.55
CA ASP A 411 -9.36 1.07 -12.20
C ASP A 411 -10.28 -0.11 -11.84
N ALA A 412 -9.72 -1.26 -11.43
CA ALA A 412 -10.51 -2.42 -10.99
C ALA A 412 -11.02 -2.21 -9.54
N THR A 413 -12.34 -2.17 -9.36
CA THR A 413 -13.00 -2.22 -8.05
C THR A 413 -12.69 -3.55 -7.35
N THR A 414 -12.84 -3.60 -6.03
CA THR A 414 -12.58 -4.79 -5.21
C THR A 414 -13.48 -5.97 -5.61
N SER A 415 -14.70 -5.70 -6.10
CA SER A 415 -15.63 -6.71 -6.61
C SER A 415 -15.25 -7.26 -7.99
N ASP A 416 -14.63 -6.46 -8.84
CA ASP A 416 -14.40 -6.80 -10.25
C ASP A 416 -12.95 -7.24 -10.52
N ARG A 417 -12.03 -7.04 -9.56
CA ARG A 417 -10.62 -7.42 -9.69
C ARG A 417 -10.42 -8.92 -9.85
N GLY A 418 -11.12 -9.74 -9.07
CA GLY A 418 -11.07 -11.20 -9.19
C GLY A 418 -11.50 -11.65 -10.58
N LEU A 419 -12.59 -11.07 -11.09
CA LEU A 419 -13.11 -11.31 -12.43
C LEU A 419 -12.14 -10.84 -13.54
N ARG A 420 -11.57 -9.63 -13.43
CA ARG A 420 -10.58 -9.08 -14.38
C ARG A 420 -9.28 -9.90 -14.40
N SER A 421 -8.80 -10.32 -13.23
CA SER A 421 -7.64 -11.23 -13.11
C SER A 421 -7.96 -12.61 -13.69
N GLY A 422 -9.18 -13.11 -13.49
CA GLY A 422 -9.67 -14.36 -14.09
C GLY A 422 -9.70 -14.31 -15.62
N LEU A 423 -10.10 -13.17 -16.22
CA LEU A 423 -10.05 -12.96 -17.67
C LEU A 423 -8.61 -13.00 -18.21
N VAL A 424 -7.66 -12.36 -17.51
CA VAL A 424 -6.23 -12.38 -17.89
C VAL A 424 -5.69 -13.81 -17.84
N ASN A 425 -5.99 -14.55 -16.77
CA ASN A 425 -5.56 -15.94 -16.64
C ASN A 425 -6.13 -16.79 -17.79
N THR A 426 -7.42 -16.64 -18.09
CA THR A 426 -8.07 -17.34 -19.22
C THR A 426 -7.36 -17.03 -20.54
N THR A 427 -7.08 -15.75 -20.82
CA THR A 427 -6.34 -15.32 -22.00
C THR A 427 -4.95 -15.95 -22.07
N GLN A 428 -4.21 -15.97 -20.95
CA GLN A 428 -2.86 -16.53 -20.90
C GLN A 428 -2.82 -18.04 -21.15
N GLN A 429 -3.90 -18.74 -20.86
CA GLN A 429 -3.95 -20.20 -20.97
C GLN A 429 -4.46 -20.66 -22.34
N PHE A 430 -5.50 -20.02 -22.87
CA PHE A 430 -6.07 -20.41 -24.17
C PHE A 430 -5.43 -19.70 -25.36
N GLY A 431 -4.91 -18.49 -25.16
CA GLY A 431 -4.26 -17.73 -26.23
C GLY A 431 -3.08 -18.47 -26.87
N PRO A 432 -2.15 -19.08 -26.11
CA PRO A 432 -1.08 -19.89 -26.70
C PRO A 432 -1.60 -21.13 -27.43
N ALA A 433 -2.64 -21.80 -26.91
CA ALA A 433 -3.18 -23.02 -27.52
C ALA A 433 -3.84 -22.75 -28.88
N ILE A 434 -4.68 -21.70 -28.95
CA ILE A 434 -5.32 -21.26 -30.19
C ILE A 434 -4.27 -20.73 -31.17
N GLY A 435 -3.33 -19.91 -30.68
CA GLY A 435 -2.22 -19.41 -31.49
C GLY A 435 -1.41 -20.54 -32.10
N LEU A 436 -0.99 -21.50 -31.28
CA LEU A 436 -0.20 -22.64 -31.73
C LEU A 436 -0.96 -23.50 -32.73
N ALA A 437 -2.25 -23.75 -32.51
CA ALA A 437 -3.07 -24.51 -33.46
C ALA A 437 -3.07 -23.88 -34.86
N VAL A 438 -3.25 -22.55 -34.93
CA VAL A 438 -3.20 -21.80 -36.20
C VAL A 438 -1.80 -21.87 -36.80
N LEU A 439 -0.76 -21.55 -36.01
CA LEU A 439 0.62 -21.47 -36.48
C LEU A 439 1.15 -22.84 -36.94
N ALA A 440 0.90 -23.90 -36.18
CA ALA A 440 1.33 -25.25 -36.50
C ALA A 440 0.58 -25.84 -37.70
N THR A 441 -0.72 -25.56 -37.84
CA THR A 441 -1.50 -25.99 -39.02
C THR A 441 -0.98 -25.32 -40.28
N LEU A 442 -0.72 -24.01 -40.23
CA LEU A 442 -0.14 -23.27 -41.35
C LEU A 442 1.25 -23.78 -41.71
N ALA A 443 2.11 -24.01 -40.71
CA ALA A 443 3.44 -24.59 -40.92
C ALA A 443 3.35 -25.97 -41.58
N ALA A 444 2.55 -26.88 -41.01
CA ALA A 444 2.40 -28.25 -41.49
C ALA A 444 1.82 -28.31 -42.91
N HIS A 445 0.81 -27.49 -43.21
CA HIS A 445 0.21 -27.42 -44.53
C HIS A 445 1.21 -26.92 -45.58
N HIS A 446 1.98 -25.87 -45.25
CA HIS A 446 3.00 -25.33 -46.15
C HIS A 446 4.16 -26.31 -46.37
N THR A 447 4.65 -26.95 -45.30
CA THR A 447 5.66 -28.01 -45.39
C THR A 447 5.16 -29.19 -46.22
N GLY A 448 3.92 -29.64 -46.01
CA GLY A 448 3.33 -30.74 -46.76
C GLY A 448 3.22 -30.45 -48.26
N GLY A 449 2.82 -29.22 -48.63
CA GLY A 449 2.81 -28.78 -50.03
C GLY A 449 4.20 -28.82 -50.67
N LEU A 450 5.21 -28.27 -50.00
CA LEU A 450 6.59 -28.24 -50.50
C LEU A 450 7.22 -29.64 -50.59
N LEU A 451 6.90 -30.54 -49.66
CA LEU A 451 7.28 -31.96 -49.73
C LEU A 451 6.60 -32.64 -50.93
N GLY A 452 5.33 -32.35 -51.19
CA GLY A 452 4.60 -32.81 -52.38
C GLY A 452 5.21 -32.31 -53.69
N ASP A 453 5.80 -31.11 -53.67
CA ASP A 453 6.53 -30.51 -54.79
C ASP A 453 7.99 -31.03 -54.92
N GLY A 454 8.41 -31.99 -54.08
CA GLY A 454 9.73 -32.64 -54.14
C GLY A 454 10.87 -31.86 -53.48
N ARG A 455 10.59 -30.87 -52.64
CA ARG A 455 11.63 -30.13 -51.88
C ARG A 455 12.28 -31.03 -50.81
N PRO A 456 13.58 -30.81 -50.50
CA PRO A 456 14.23 -31.47 -49.37
C PRO A 456 13.49 -31.22 -48.05
N THR A 457 13.41 -32.24 -47.19
CA THR A 457 12.64 -32.20 -45.93
C THR A 457 13.04 -31.04 -45.01
N VAL A 458 14.35 -30.77 -44.89
CA VAL A 458 14.87 -29.70 -44.05
C VAL A 458 14.46 -28.31 -44.58
N GLU A 459 14.51 -28.10 -45.89
CA GLU A 459 14.04 -26.85 -46.52
C GLU A 459 12.54 -26.66 -46.37
N ALA A 460 11.76 -27.73 -46.59
CA ALA A 460 10.30 -27.69 -46.47
C ALA A 460 9.83 -27.42 -45.03
N LEU A 461 10.50 -28.00 -44.02
CA LEU A 461 10.25 -27.72 -42.61
C LEU A 461 10.61 -26.28 -42.25
N THR A 462 11.78 -25.81 -42.68
CA THR A 462 12.25 -24.45 -42.42
C THR A 462 11.30 -23.40 -43.00
N ALA A 463 10.84 -23.58 -44.24
CA ALA A 463 9.85 -22.70 -44.87
C ALA A 463 8.49 -22.70 -44.15
N GLY A 464 8.04 -23.87 -43.67
CA GLY A 464 6.82 -23.96 -42.85
C GLY A 464 6.94 -23.18 -41.54
N TYR A 465 8.09 -23.27 -40.87
CA TYR A 465 8.36 -22.51 -39.64
C TYR A 465 8.49 -21.01 -39.92
N HIS A 466 9.09 -20.59 -41.03
CA HIS A 466 9.14 -19.18 -41.44
C HIS A 466 7.76 -18.57 -41.55
N LEU A 467 6.84 -19.27 -42.24
CA LEU A 467 5.47 -18.81 -42.39
C LEU A 467 4.78 -18.63 -41.03
N ALA A 468 4.95 -19.60 -40.13
CA ALA A 468 4.39 -19.50 -38.79
C ALA A 468 4.97 -18.34 -37.97
N PHE A 469 6.28 -18.14 -37.97
CA PHE A 469 6.89 -17.01 -37.25
C PHE A 469 6.47 -15.66 -37.85
N LEU A 470 6.30 -15.57 -39.17
CA LEU A 470 5.81 -14.37 -39.85
C LEU A 470 4.35 -14.04 -39.45
N VAL A 471 3.48 -15.05 -39.42
CA VAL A 471 2.09 -14.88 -38.96
C VAL A 471 2.04 -14.51 -37.48
N GLY A 472 2.90 -15.13 -36.65
CA GLY A 472 3.05 -14.78 -35.24
C GLY A 472 3.50 -13.33 -35.03
N ALA A 473 4.43 -12.83 -35.86
CA ALA A 473 4.83 -11.42 -35.87
C ALA A 473 3.65 -10.51 -36.26
N GLY A 474 2.78 -10.96 -37.17
CA GLY A 474 1.52 -10.30 -37.52
C GLY A 474 0.59 -10.14 -36.32
N PHE A 475 0.44 -11.16 -35.47
CA PHE A 475 -0.34 -11.06 -34.24
C PHE A 475 0.23 -10.01 -33.27
N ALA A 476 1.55 -10.04 -33.04
CA ALA A 476 2.20 -9.05 -32.17
C ALA A 476 2.10 -7.61 -32.72
N ALA A 477 2.22 -7.44 -34.05
CA ALA A 477 2.03 -6.16 -34.73
C ALA A 477 0.59 -5.63 -34.60
N ALA A 478 -0.42 -6.50 -34.74
CA ALA A 478 -1.81 -6.14 -34.48
C ALA A 478 -2.02 -5.69 -33.02
N GLY A 479 -1.33 -6.34 -32.06
CA GLY A 479 -1.29 -5.91 -30.66
C GLY A 479 -0.72 -4.50 -30.47
N ILE A 480 0.31 -4.10 -31.23
CA ILE A 480 0.87 -2.74 -31.22
C ILE A 480 -0.19 -1.73 -31.70
N VAL A 481 -0.82 -2.01 -32.84
CA VAL A 481 -1.87 -1.16 -33.42
C VAL A 481 -3.01 -0.99 -32.43
N LEU A 482 -3.47 -2.09 -31.81
CA LEU A 482 -4.54 -2.06 -30.81
C LEU A 482 -4.15 -1.26 -29.56
N THR A 483 -2.89 -1.36 -29.11
CA THR A 483 -2.36 -0.57 -27.99
C THR A 483 -2.29 0.92 -28.32
N LEU A 484 -1.98 1.28 -29.56
CA LEU A 484 -1.94 2.67 -30.02
C LEU A 484 -3.33 3.28 -30.22
N LEU A 485 -4.29 2.50 -30.72
CA LEU A 485 -5.62 3.01 -31.10
C LEU A 485 -6.68 2.90 -29.99
N VAL A 486 -6.57 1.92 -29.09
CA VAL A 486 -7.68 1.54 -28.20
C VAL A 486 -7.34 1.60 -26.71
N VAL A 487 -6.11 1.21 -26.31
CA VAL A 487 -5.68 1.26 -24.91
C VAL A 487 -5.42 2.70 -24.48
N GLN A 488 -6.03 3.13 -23.38
CA GLN A 488 -5.81 4.43 -22.74
C GLN A 488 -4.76 4.30 -21.61
N PRO A 489 -4.00 5.37 -21.27
CA PRO A 489 -3.06 5.36 -20.15
C PRO A 489 -3.76 4.97 -18.83
N ALA A 490 -3.10 4.12 -18.03
CA ALA A 490 -3.63 3.52 -16.80
C ALA A 490 -3.45 4.42 -15.56
N VAL A 491 -2.58 5.42 -15.65
CA VAL A 491 -2.51 6.50 -14.67
C VAL A 491 -3.56 7.53 -15.08
N PRO A 492 -4.65 7.75 -14.30
CA PRO A 492 -5.25 9.07 -14.29
C PRO A 492 -4.07 9.98 -13.99
N ARG A 493 -3.75 10.91 -14.90
CA ARG A 493 -2.90 12.04 -14.51
C ARG A 493 -3.43 12.46 -13.15
N SER A 494 -2.57 12.44 -12.12
CA SER A 494 -2.91 12.92 -10.79
C SER A 494 -3.45 14.34 -10.98
N ALA A 495 -4.78 14.45 -11.01
CA ALA A 495 -5.49 15.49 -11.77
C ALA A 495 -5.04 15.67 -13.25
N PRO A 496 -5.90 16.21 -14.13
CA PRO A 496 -5.39 16.94 -15.29
C PRO A 496 -4.26 17.87 -14.83
N ASN A 497 -3.19 18.02 -15.62
CA ASN A 497 -2.12 19.01 -15.36
C ASN A 497 -2.65 20.41 -15.01
N VAL A 498 -3.92 20.69 -15.28
CA VAL A 498 -4.68 21.88 -14.91
C VAL A 498 -4.71 22.14 -13.39
N LEU A 499 -4.62 21.12 -12.51
CA LEU A 499 -4.53 21.30 -11.05
C LEU A 499 -3.14 20.99 -10.47
N ASP A 500 -2.20 20.48 -11.27
CA ASP A 500 -0.81 20.17 -10.86
C ASP A 500 0.21 21.09 -11.55
N GLU A 501 -0.21 22.30 -11.97
CA GLU A 501 0.69 23.34 -12.48
C GLU A 501 1.62 23.92 -11.40
N ALA A 502 1.41 23.59 -10.12
CA ALA A 502 2.24 24.06 -9.01
C ALA A 502 3.71 23.63 -9.12
N ARG A 503 4.00 22.48 -9.76
CA ARG A 503 5.37 22.05 -10.06
C ARG A 503 5.96 22.72 -11.30
N THR A 504 5.15 23.04 -12.30
CA THR A 504 5.60 23.71 -13.53
C THR A 504 5.78 25.22 -13.34
N ARG A 505 5.05 25.83 -12.40
CA ARG A 505 5.21 27.24 -12.00
C ARG A 505 6.54 27.57 -11.31
N GLN A 506 7.39 26.58 -11.00
CA GLN A 506 8.75 26.87 -10.54
C GLN A 506 9.61 27.56 -11.62
N ASP A 507 9.24 27.46 -12.90
CA ASP A 507 10.03 27.96 -14.03
C ASP A 507 9.36 29.08 -14.87
N SER A 508 8.11 29.47 -14.58
CA SER A 508 7.43 30.56 -15.31
C SER A 508 7.23 31.78 -14.40
N ASP A 509 7.54 32.98 -14.90
CA ASP A 509 7.18 34.27 -14.28
C ASP A 509 5.80 34.19 -13.59
N GLN A 510 5.78 34.08 -12.26
CA GLN A 510 4.53 34.17 -11.51
C GLN A 510 4.01 35.59 -11.64
N ASP A 511 2.80 35.72 -12.21
CA ASP A 511 2.11 36.99 -12.31
C ASP A 511 1.64 37.43 -10.89
N ASP A 512 1.92 38.68 -10.53
CA ASP A 512 1.60 39.26 -9.20
C ASP A 512 0.12 39.64 -9.06
N VAL A 513 -0.71 39.32 -10.05
CA VAL A 513 -2.12 39.71 -10.09
C VAL A 513 -2.88 39.19 -8.87
N GLY A 514 -3.25 40.11 -7.99
CA GLY A 514 -4.07 39.80 -6.83
C GLY A 514 -3.33 39.43 -5.55
N VAL A 515 -1.99 39.56 -5.49
CA VAL A 515 -1.21 39.27 -4.27
C VAL A 515 -1.02 40.48 -3.34
N THR A 516 -1.14 41.70 -3.87
CA THR A 516 -0.88 42.96 -3.13
C THR A 516 -2.12 43.43 -2.38
N ASP A 517 -1.96 43.84 -1.12
CA ASP A 517 -2.99 44.33 -0.20
C ASP A 517 -4.19 43.36 -0.07
N PRO A 518 -3.98 42.10 0.34
CA PRO A 518 -5.08 41.17 0.55
C PRO A 518 -5.92 41.53 1.79
N ASP A 519 -7.18 41.13 1.81
CA ASP A 519 -7.99 41.25 3.03
C ASP A 519 -7.44 40.33 4.12
N PHE A 520 -7.13 39.07 3.77
CA PHE A 520 -6.55 38.09 4.68
C PHE A 520 -5.21 37.55 4.15
N LEU A 521 -4.19 37.53 5.00
CA LEU A 521 -2.88 36.91 4.71
C LEU A 521 -2.55 35.86 5.77
N THR A 522 -2.27 34.62 5.39
CA THR A 522 -1.69 33.63 6.32
C THR A 522 -0.24 33.33 5.96
N LEU A 523 0.63 33.41 6.96
CA LEU A 523 1.99 32.90 6.90
C LEU A 523 2.00 31.51 7.55
N GLY A 524 2.14 30.47 6.72
CA GLY A 524 1.89 29.07 7.09
C GLY A 524 0.50 28.62 6.66
N MET A 525 0.46 27.54 5.88
CA MET A 525 -0.76 26.91 5.35
C MET A 525 -0.96 25.52 5.96
N GLY A 526 -0.88 25.44 7.29
CA GLY A 526 -1.44 24.31 8.05
C GLY A 526 -2.96 24.36 8.11
N GLY A 527 -3.57 23.46 8.90
CA GLY A 527 -5.03 23.37 9.03
C GLY A 527 -5.68 24.69 9.44
N THR A 528 -5.16 25.36 10.48
CA THR A 528 -5.61 26.69 10.92
C THR A 528 -5.54 27.73 9.81
N GLY A 529 -4.40 27.81 9.11
CA GLY A 529 -4.19 28.76 8.02
C GLY A 529 -5.20 28.61 6.90
N MET A 530 -5.37 27.38 6.41
CA MET A 530 -6.29 27.09 5.31
C MET A 530 -7.76 27.23 5.71
N MET A 531 -8.15 26.82 6.92
CA MET A 531 -9.51 27.05 7.41
C MET A 531 -9.83 28.55 7.55
N SER A 532 -8.90 29.36 8.09
CA SER A 532 -9.07 30.82 8.16
C SER A 532 -9.18 31.46 6.77
N MET A 533 -8.44 30.95 5.78
CA MET A 533 -8.59 31.38 4.39
C MET A 533 -9.99 31.04 3.86
N LEU A 534 -10.48 29.82 4.08
CA LEU A 534 -11.82 29.40 3.65
C LEU A 534 -12.92 30.26 4.28
N TRP A 535 -12.85 30.54 5.58
CA TRP A 535 -13.79 31.45 6.24
C TRP A 535 -13.76 32.86 5.66
N SER A 536 -12.56 33.39 5.40
CA SER A 536 -12.40 34.71 4.80
C SER A 536 -13.01 34.76 3.40
N VAL A 537 -12.74 33.75 2.56
CA VAL A 537 -13.31 33.66 1.21
C VAL A 537 -14.82 33.48 1.26
N ALA A 538 -15.36 32.64 2.15
CA ALA A 538 -16.80 32.49 2.33
C ALA A 538 -17.50 33.81 2.74
N MET A 539 -16.79 34.71 3.43
CA MET A 539 -17.24 36.07 3.75
C MET A 539 -17.04 37.09 2.61
N GLY A 540 -16.53 36.68 1.45
CA GLY A 540 -16.29 37.58 0.32
C GLY A 540 -14.94 38.31 0.37
N ARG A 541 -14.00 37.86 1.20
CA ARG A 541 -12.67 38.47 1.36
C ARG A 541 -11.64 37.79 0.48
N ARG A 542 -10.66 38.56 0.00
CA ARG A 542 -9.54 38.03 -0.78
C ARG A 542 -8.43 37.53 0.15
N ALA A 543 -8.01 36.29 -0.04
CA ALA A 543 -7.04 35.61 0.81
C ALA A 543 -5.73 35.28 0.08
N VAL A 544 -4.60 35.48 0.75
CA VAL A 544 -3.27 35.08 0.28
C VAL A 544 -2.66 34.10 1.29
N GLY A 545 -2.21 32.95 0.80
CA GLY A 545 -1.49 31.95 1.59
C GLY A 545 -0.03 31.89 1.20
N VAL A 546 0.87 31.98 2.18
CA VAL A 546 2.32 31.86 1.97
C VAL A 546 2.80 30.60 2.66
N GLU A 547 3.36 29.67 1.88
CA GLU A 547 3.84 28.39 2.39
C GLU A 547 5.28 28.13 1.98
N LEU A 548 6.07 27.66 2.94
CA LEU A 548 7.48 27.30 2.79
C LEU A 548 7.65 25.93 2.10
N ARG A 549 6.65 25.05 2.17
CA ARG A 549 6.66 23.68 1.66
C ARG A 549 5.57 23.47 0.59
N GLY A 550 5.95 23.19 -0.65
CA GLY A 550 4.95 22.99 -1.72
C GLY A 550 4.15 21.69 -1.65
N SER A 551 4.27 20.91 -0.58
CA SER A 551 3.24 19.99 -0.12
C SER A 551 3.05 20.22 1.38
N PRO A 552 1.82 20.23 1.93
CA PRO A 552 1.57 20.46 3.35
C PRO A 552 2.07 19.25 4.16
N TYR A 553 3.39 19.12 4.35
CA TYR A 553 3.98 18.09 5.19
C TYR A 553 4.53 18.69 6.47
N VAL A 554 3.93 18.31 7.60
CA VAL A 554 4.65 18.01 8.83
C VAL A 554 4.44 16.52 9.06
N SER A 555 5.52 15.74 9.17
CA SER A 555 5.44 14.30 9.29
C SER A 555 4.70 13.86 10.57
N VAL A 556 3.72 12.97 10.37
CA VAL A 556 2.90 12.12 11.28
C VAL A 556 1.66 12.75 11.95
N MET A 557 0.44 12.31 11.59
CA MET A 557 -0.36 11.27 12.29
C MET A 557 -1.77 11.14 11.70
N ARG A 558 -2.43 10.01 11.95
CA ARG A 558 -3.90 10.00 11.94
C ARG A 558 -4.34 10.91 13.09
N TRP A 559 -5.01 12.01 12.79
CA TRP A 559 -5.64 12.84 13.80
C TRP A 559 -6.90 12.16 14.29
N THR A 560 -7.08 12.17 15.60
CA THR A 560 -8.37 11.94 16.25
C THR A 560 -9.12 13.27 16.21
N VAL A 561 -10.22 13.32 15.47
CA VAL A 561 -10.91 14.56 15.14
C VAL A 561 -12.31 14.52 15.73
N CYS A 562 -12.72 15.60 16.38
CA CYS A 562 -14.11 15.74 16.84
C CYS A 562 -15.05 16.00 15.66
N GLU A 563 -16.33 15.72 15.86
CA GLU A 563 -17.33 15.91 14.80
C GLU A 563 -17.54 17.36 14.39
N ASP A 564 -17.15 18.35 15.22
CA ASP A 564 -17.23 19.77 14.88
C ASP A 564 -16.54 20.11 13.56
N VAL A 565 -15.46 19.40 13.19
CA VAL A 565 -14.80 19.61 11.89
C VAL A 565 -15.75 19.33 10.73
N TYR A 566 -16.52 18.23 10.78
CA TYR A 566 -17.52 17.94 9.75
C TYR A 566 -18.56 19.07 9.66
N HIS A 567 -19.04 19.57 10.80
CA HIS A 567 -20.03 20.65 10.85
C HIS A 567 -19.50 22.00 10.34
N HIS A 568 -18.23 22.32 10.61
CA HIS A 568 -17.58 23.52 10.11
C HIS A 568 -17.37 23.45 8.59
N LEU A 569 -16.89 22.30 8.07
CA LEU A 569 -16.74 22.10 6.63
C LEU A 569 -18.09 22.22 5.90
N ALA A 570 -19.16 21.66 6.48
CA ALA A 570 -20.50 21.76 5.89
C ALA A 570 -21.04 23.20 5.87
N LEU A 571 -20.73 23.99 6.90
CA LEU A 571 -21.08 25.41 6.93
C LEU A 571 -20.29 26.21 5.88
N ILE A 572 -18.99 25.93 5.71
CA ILE A 572 -18.17 26.53 4.65
C ILE A 572 -18.77 26.21 3.27
N ASP A 573 -19.09 24.94 3.00
CA ASP A 573 -19.71 24.52 1.74
C ASP A 573 -21.00 25.31 1.47
N ARG A 574 -21.86 25.43 2.49
CA ARG A 574 -23.10 26.21 2.41
C ARG A 574 -22.86 27.68 2.11
N MET A 575 -21.99 28.36 2.87
CA MET A 575 -21.71 29.78 2.68
C MET A 575 -21.08 30.06 1.31
N MET A 576 -20.20 29.17 0.85
CA MET A 576 -19.58 29.26 -0.47
C MET A 576 -20.62 29.16 -1.59
N LEU A 577 -21.56 28.21 -1.49
CA LEU A 577 -22.65 28.03 -2.44
C LEU A 577 -23.63 29.21 -2.42
N GLU A 578 -24.04 29.69 -1.24
CA GLU A 578 -24.96 30.82 -1.11
C GLU A 578 -24.36 32.10 -1.70
N ARG A 579 -23.05 32.33 -1.52
CA ARG A 579 -22.37 33.54 -1.99
C ARG A 579 -22.00 33.50 -3.48
N TYR A 580 -21.45 32.38 -3.94
CA TYR A 580 -20.81 32.29 -5.26
C TYR A 580 -21.55 31.41 -6.27
N GLY A 581 -22.60 30.69 -5.84
CA GLY A 581 -23.30 29.71 -6.65
C GLY A 581 -22.43 28.51 -7.02
N GLU A 582 -23.01 27.54 -7.72
CA GLU A 582 -22.29 26.33 -8.15
C GLU A 582 -21.11 26.62 -9.08
N GLU A 583 -21.24 27.64 -9.93
CA GLU A 583 -20.17 28.04 -10.85
C GLU A 583 -18.98 28.68 -10.12
N GLY A 584 -19.16 29.14 -8.89
CA GLY A 584 -18.10 29.75 -8.09
C GLY A 584 -17.35 28.77 -7.18
N VAL A 585 -17.76 27.49 -7.18
CA VAL A 585 -17.21 26.42 -6.34
C VAL A 585 -16.46 25.40 -7.22
N PRO A 586 -15.27 24.92 -6.80
CA PRO A 586 -14.52 23.90 -7.53
C PRO A 586 -15.31 22.61 -7.76
N ARG A 587 -14.93 21.88 -8.82
CA ARG A 587 -15.49 20.57 -9.15
C ARG A 587 -14.42 19.49 -9.05
N ARG A 588 -14.83 18.29 -8.67
CA ARG A 588 -14.04 17.06 -8.73
C ARG A 588 -13.73 16.69 -10.18
N GLY A 589 -12.82 15.73 -10.37
CA GLY A 589 -12.45 15.22 -11.70
C GLY A 589 -13.59 14.57 -12.48
N ASP A 590 -14.65 14.12 -11.79
CA ASP A 590 -15.88 13.57 -12.39
C ASP A 590 -16.96 14.64 -12.70
N GLY A 591 -16.69 15.91 -12.41
CA GLY A 591 -17.59 17.03 -12.67
C GLY A 591 -18.59 17.33 -11.55
N VAL A 592 -18.64 16.54 -10.47
CA VAL A 592 -19.45 16.84 -9.29
C VAL A 592 -18.84 18.01 -8.51
N LEU A 593 -19.66 18.82 -7.83
CA LEU A 593 -19.15 19.87 -6.95
C LEU A 593 -18.25 19.27 -5.86
N LEU A 594 -17.06 19.85 -5.69
CA LEU A 594 -16.13 19.45 -4.65
C LEU A 594 -16.62 20.01 -3.31
N LYS A 595 -17.46 19.29 -2.58
CA LYS A 595 -17.87 19.68 -1.23
C LYS A 595 -16.90 19.13 -0.19
N LEU A 596 -16.41 20.01 0.68
CA LEU A 596 -15.44 19.65 1.71
C LEU A 596 -16.00 18.65 2.71
N ALA A 597 -17.26 18.85 3.15
CA ALA A 597 -17.92 17.94 4.07
C ALA A 597 -18.09 16.54 3.48
N ASP A 598 -18.47 16.44 2.20
CA ASP A 598 -18.66 15.16 1.52
C ASP A 598 -17.34 14.40 1.34
N CYS A 599 -16.25 15.13 1.08
CA CYS A 599 -14.91 14.53 1.01
C CYS A 599 -14.43 14.06 2.39
N PHE A 600 -14.84 14.76 3.45
CA PHE A 600 -14.49 14.41 4.83
C PHE A 600 -15.25 13.16 5.30
N TYR A 601 -16.58 13.16 5.23
CA TYR A 601 -17.42 12.05 5.68
C TYR A 601 -18.84 12.11 5.12
N THR A 602 -19.38 10.95 4.71
CA THR A 602 -20.82 10.75 4.48
C THR A 602 -21.24 9.32 4.85
N SER A 603 -22.48 9.15 5.31
CA SER A 603 -22.98 7.86 5.84
C SER A 603 -23.27 6.78 4.80
N TYR A 604 -23.29 7.14 3.51
CA TYR A 604 -23.62 6.23 2.39
C TYR A 604 -22.41 5.90 1.51
N THR A 605 -21.22 6.40 1.84
CA THR A 605 -19.97 6.10 1.13
C THR A 605 -19.15 5.09 1.91
N ASP A 606 -18.30 4.35 1.20
CA ASP A 606 -17.50 3.30 1.81
C ASP A 606 -16.28 3.89 2.56
N PRO A 607 -16.06 3.53 3.83
CA PRO A 607 -14.84 3.89 4.55
C PRO A 607 -13.64 3.09 4.02
N GLY A 608 -12.44 3.67 4.04
CA GLY A 608 -11.23 2.95 3.63
C GLY A 608 -9.93 3.75 3.77
N SER A 609 -8.82 3.15 3.34
CA SER A 609 -7.51 3.79 3.24
C SER A 609 -7.41 4.75 2.04
N VAL A 610 -8.43 5.59 1.86
CA VAL A 610 -8.63 6.41 0.66
C VAL A 610 -7.84 7.70 0.77
N ARG A 611 -7.18 8.09 -0.33
CA ARG A 611 -6.43 9.33 -0.42
C ARG A 611 -7.34 10.48 -0.82
N GLY A 612 -7.13 11.66 -0.23
CA GLY A 612 -7.87 12.88 -0.58
C GLY A 612 -7.81 13.17 -2.07
N ASP A 613 -6.64 13.00 -2.71
CA ASP A 613 -6.48 13.18 -4.15
C ASP A 613 -7.32 12.19 -4.99
N GLU A 614 -7.56 10.96 -4.51
CA GLU A 614 -8.39 9.96 -5.23
C GLU A 614 -9.87 10.35 -5.21
N ILE A 615 -10.35 10.94 -4.10
CA ILE A 615 -11.70 11.48 -3.98
C ILE A 615 -11.84 12.71 -4.87
N ILE A 616 -10.88 13.65 -4.81
CA ILE A 616 -10.91 14.89 -5.58
C ILE A 616 -10.87 14.62 -7.09
N THR A 617 -10.10 13.62 -7.53
CA THR A 617 -10.02 13.23 -8.96
C THR A 617 -11.22 12.44 -9.45
N GLY A 618 -12.14 12.04 -8.57
CA GLY A 618 -13.29 11.20 -8.90
C GLY A 618 -12.95 9.71 -9.09
N PHE A 619 -11.72 9.29 -8.77
CA PHE A 619 -11.31 7.89 -8.82
C PHE A 619 -11.99 7.05 -7.73
N ALA A 620 -12.15 7.63 -6.53
CA ALA A 620 -12.86 7.05 -5.40
C ALA A 620 -14.04 7.96 -5.01
N ALA A 621 -14.92 8.24 -5.98
CA ALA A 621 -16.01 9.19 -5.84
C ALA A 621 -17.03 8.83 -4.73
N ASP A 622 -17.15 7.54 -4.42
CA ASP A 622 -18.04 6.96 -3.41
C ASP A 622 -17.32 6.67 -2.07
N SER A 623 -16.27 7.43 -1.75
CA SER A 623 -15.46 7.26 -0.54
C SER A 623 -15.19 8.59 0.17
N HIS A 624 -14.75 8.51 1.42
CA HIS A 624 -14.42 9.66 2.28
C HIS A 624 -13.10 9.45 3.03
N ILE A 625 -12.47 10.53 3.52
CA ILE A 625 -11.18 10.46 4.22
C ILE A 625 -11.29 10.22 5.74
N GLY A 626 -12.44 10.53 6.36
CA GLY A 626 -12.65 10.44 7.80
C GLY A 626 -13.39 9.17 8.21
N GLY A 627 -12.68 8.19 8.76
CA GLY A 627 -13.31 6.97 9.30
C GLY A 627 -13.78 7.15 10.73
N ILE A 628 -14.74 6.33 11.14
CA ILE A 628 -15.37 6.44 12.47
C ILE A 628 -14.52 5.70 13.52
N ALA A 629 -14.29 6.35 14.65
CA ALA A 629 -13.76 5.72 15.86
C ALA A 629 -14.92 5.42 16.81
N ARG A 630 -15.59 4.29 16.59
CA ARG A 630 -16.84 3.92 17.26
C ARG A 630 -16.61 3.55 18.73
N TYR A 631 -15.53 2.84 19.04
CA TYR A 631 -15.28 2.35 20.39
C TYR A 631 -14.04 3.01 20.99
N HIS A 632 -14.21 3.67 22.13
CA HIS A 632 -13.12 4.19 22.94
C HIS A 632 -12.92 3.28 24.15
N GLU A 633 -11.74 2.70 24.28
CA GLU A 633 -11.40 1.78 25.37
C GLU A 633 -10.39 2.46 26.27
N HIS A 634 -10.74 2.70 27.53
CA HIS A 634 -9.84 3.30 28.51
C HIS A 634 -9.39 2.24 29.52
N ILE A 635 -8.09 2.10 29.69
CA ILE A 635 -7.45 1.15 30.61
C ILE A 635 -6.65 1.96 31.63
N ASP A 636 -7.01 1.86 32.90
CA ASP A 636 -6.26 2.40 34.02
C ASP A 636 -5.56 1.27 34.78
N ASP A 637 -4.28 1.07 34.46
CA ASP A 637 -3.35 0.11 35.07
C ASP A 637 -2.48 0.76 36.17
N ARG A 638 -2.91 1.91 36.72
CA ARG A 638 -2.18 2.55 37.82
C ARG A 638 -2.30 1.73 39.09
N PHE A 639 -1.23 1.72 39.88
CA PHE A 639 -1.24 1.12 41.21
C PHE A 639 -2.18 1.91 42.13
N ARG A 640 -2.97 1.19 42.92
CA ARG A 640 -3.81 1.77 43.98
C ARG A 640 -3.39 1.13 45.30
N ASP A 641 -3.11 1.96 46.31
CA ASP A 641 -2.63 1.53 47.62
C ASP A 641 -1.39 0.60 47.58
N GLY A 642 -0.52 0.77 46.59
CA GLY A 642 0.69 -0.03 46.41
C GLY A 642 0.48 -1.42 45.84
N ARG A 643 -0.71 -1.71 45.30
CA ARG A 643 -1.00 -2.98 44.60
C ARG A 643 -1.31 -2.70 43.12
N PRO A 644 -0.94 -3.61 42.20
CA PRO A 644 -1.38 -3.53 40.82
C PRO A 644 -2.91 -3.52 40.77
N HIS A 645 -3.47 -2.57 40.04
CA HIS A 645 -4.90 -2.43 39.83
C HIS A 645 -5.15 -2.24 38.33
N ARG A 646 -6.30 -2.71 37.85
CA ARG A 646 -6.74 -2.54 36.47
C ARG A 646 -8.22 -2.18 36.48
N GLU A 647 -8.54 -1.05 35.87
CA GLU A 647 -9.91 -0.63 35.58
C GLU A 647 -10.04 -0.46 34.07
N VAL A 648 -11.10 -1.03 33.50
CA VAL A 648 -11.39 -0.93 32.07
C VAL A 648 -12.75 -0.27 31.93
N SER A 649 -12.78 0.89 31.29
CA SER A 649 -14.04 1.56 30.94
C SER A 649 -14.19 1.63 29.42
N MET A 650 -15.40 1.36 28.96
CA MET A 650 -15.80 1.43 27.56
C MET A 650 -17.07 2.28 27.52
N PRO A 651 -16.98 3.58 27.17
CA PRO A 651 -18.13 4.44 26.99
C PRO A 651 -19.08 3.91 25.91
N GLU A 652 -20.28 4.47 25.85
CA GLU A 652 -21.23 4.11 24.80
C GLU A 652 -20.64 4.32 23.40
N PRO A 653 -20.91 3.43 22.44
CA PRO A 653 -20.38 3.54 21.09
C PRO A 653 -20.81 4.86 20.43
N ILE A 654 -19.85 5.57 19.84
CA ILE A 654 -20.14 6.82 19.13
C ILE A 654 -20.97 6.51 17.88
N VAL A 655 -22.05 7.28 17.70
CA VAL A 655 -22.90 7.24 16.50
C VAL A 655 -22.42 8.31 15.55
N ALA A 656 -22.15 7.94 14.31
CA ALA A 656 -21.70 8.90 13.32
C ALA A 656 -22.82 9.86 12.91
N PRO A 657 -22.50 11.14 12.66
CA PRO A 657 -23.50 12.14 12.32
C PRO A 657 -24.16 11.80 10.98
N THR A 658 -25.49 11.84 10.93
CA THR A 658 -26.24 11.64 9.68
C THR A 658 -26.67 12.94 9.03
N GLN A 659 -26.61 14.05 9.78
CA GLN A 659 -27.02 15.39 9.35
C GLN A 659 -26.12 16.44 10.01
N VAL A 660 -26.12 17.65 9.45
CA VAL A 660 -25.38 18.79 10.00
C VAL A 660 -26.13 19.35 11.21
N ASP A 661 -25.46 19.48 12.35
CA ASP A 661 -25.98 20.14 13.54
C ASP A 661 -25.36 21.55 13.70
N PRO A 662 -26.15 22.62 13.59
CA PRO A 662 -25.68 23.99 13.83
C PRO A 662 -25.21 24.25 15.27
N ALA A 663 -25.68 23.48 16.27
CA ALA A 663 -25.29 23.68 17.67
C ALA A 663 -23.80 23.35 17.94
N LEU A 664 -23.18 22.55 17.06
CA LEU A 664 -21.78 22.15 17.13
C LEU A 664 -20.84 23.10 16.36
N GLN A 665 -21.34 24.27 15.93
CA GLN A 665 -20.56 25.27 15.21
C GLN A 665 -20.20 26.44 16.15
N GLY A 666 -18.91 26.59 16.46
CA GLY A 666 -18.39 27.74 17.21
C GLY A 666 -18.63 27.73 18.72
N ARG A 667 -18.95 26.56 19.31
CA ARG A 667 -19.07 26.36 20.76
C ARG A 667 -17.73 26.55 21.51
N PRO A 668 -17.73 26.72 22.84
CA PRO A 668 -16.50 26.92 23.62
C PRO A 668 -15.49 25.78 23.42
N MET A 669 -14.20 26.11 23.35
CA MET A 669 -13.16 25.11 23.06
C MET A 669 -13.05 24.05 24.15
N ARG A 670 -13.32 24.39 25.42
CA ARG A 670 -13.43 23.38 26.48
C ARG A 670 -14.42 22.27 26.13
N GLU A 671 -15.61 22.61 25.63
CA GLU A 671 -16.62 21.62 25.25
C GLU A 671 -16.20 20.76 24.05
N VAL A 672 -15.51 21.38 23.08
CA VAL A 672 -14.96 20.67 21.91
C VAL A 672 -13.92 19.64 22.33
N LEU A 673 -13.00 20.02 23.23
CA LEU A 673 -11.92 19.15 23.70
C LEU A 673 -12.40 18.05 24.65
N ASP A 674 -13.43 18.32 25.45
CA ASP A 674 -14.05 17.32 26.33
C ASP A 674 -14.95 16.34 25.56
N SER A 675 -15.28 16.64 24.30
CA SER A 675 -16.08 15.75 23.45
C SER A 675 -15.26 14.56 22.92
N PRO A 676 -15.86 13.36 22.83
CA PRO A 676 -15.14 12.20 22.33
C PRO A 676 -14.80 12.38 20.84
N SER A 677 -13.62 11.90 20.44
CA SER A 677 -13.19 11.99 19.04
C SER A 677 -13.96 10.99 18.17
N ALA A 678 -14.94 11.49 17.43
CA ALA A 678 -15.80 10.67 16.56
C ALA A 678 -15.08 10.16 15.31
N PHE A 679 -14.08 10.90 14.82
CA PHE A 679 -13.42 10.63 13.55
C PHE A 679 -11.93 10.36 13.71
N GLN A 680 -11.41 9.59 12.76
CA GLN A 680 -9.98 9.47 12.49
C GLN A 680 -9.70 9.81 11.04
N VAL A 681 -8.75 10.72 10.82
CA VAL A 681 -8.36 11.15 9.49
C VAL A 681 -6.85 11.20 9.37
N GLY A 682 -6.29 10.81 8.23
CA GLY A 682 -4.90 11.13 7.95
C GLY A 682 -4.73 12.66 7.90
N ALA A 683 -3.87 13.23 8.75
CA ALA A 683 -3.62 14.68 8.75
C ALA A 683 -3.30 15.21 7.34
N GLU A 684 -2.46 14.48 6.61
CA GLU A 684 -2.11 14.77 5.22
C GLU A 684 -3.36 14.84 4.32
N GLU A 685 -4.26 13.88 4.43
CA GLU A 685 -5.42 13.77 3.54
C GLU A 685 -6.39 14.94 3.74
N LEU A 686 -6.63 15.35 4.99
CA LEU A 686 -7.45 16.53 5.28
C LEU A 686 -6.79 17.80 4.74
N LEU A 687 -5.50 17.99 4.98
CA LEU A 687 -4.77 19.16 4.51
C LEU A 687 -4.70 19.22 2.98
N VAL A 688 -4.58 18.07 2.29
CA VAL A 688 -4.64 17.97 0.83
C VAL A 688 -6.02 18.40 0.34
N VAL A 689 -7.11 17.90 0.93
CA VAL A 689 -8.47 18.28 0.53
C VAL A 689 -8.70 19.80 0.65
N LEU A 690 -8.33 20.40 1.79
CA LEU A 690 -8.44 21.84 2.01
C LEU A 690 -7.61 22.64 1.00
N ARG A 691 -6.37 22.21 0.78
CA ARG A 691 -5.45 22.87 -0.15
C ARG A 691 -5.94 22.81 -1.59
N ARG A 692 -6.36 21.63 -2.06
CA ARG A 692 -6.84 21.43 -3.43
C ARG A 692 -8.13 22.20 -3.70
N TYR A 693 -8.99 22.37 -2.70
CA TYR A 693 -10.15 23.24 -2.81
C TYR A 693 -9.75 24.71 -3.01
N LEU A 694 -8.80 25.23 -2.23
CA LEU A 694 -8.26 26.60 -2.38
C LEU A 694 -7.54 26.80 -3.73
N GLU A 695 -6.73 25.83 -4.17
CA GLU A 695 -6.07 25.85 -5.48
C GLU A 695 -7.09 25.81 -6.63
N GLY A 696 -8.19 25.06 -6.46
CA GLY A 696 -9.31 25.04 -7.39
C GLY A 696 -9.98 26.40 -7.54
N ILE A 697 -10.19 27.13 -6.43
CA ILE A 697 -10.72 28.50 -6.44
C ILE A 697 -9.78 29.43 -7.23
N GLU A 698 -8.47 29.41 -6.92
CA GLU A 698 -7.47 30.23 -7.61
C GLU A 698 -7.49 29.95 -9.12
N ALA A 699 -7.49 28.67 -9.51
CA ALA A 699 -7.50 28.26 -10.92
C ALA A 699 -8.76 28.74 -11.66
N MET A 700 -9.94 28.65 -11.03
CA MET A 700 -11.20 29.10 -11.62
C MET A 700 -11.22 30.61 -11.85
N ASP A 701 -10.74 31.39 -10.89
CA ASP A 701 -10.77 32.86 -10.98
C ASP A 701 -9.74 33.36 -12.02
N LEU A 702 -8.54 32.76 -12.04
CA LEU A 702 -7.53 33.05 -13.05
C LEU A 702 -8.01 32.68 -14.46
N ALA A 703 -8.68 31.54 -14.63
CA ALA A 703 -9.24 31.13 -15.92
C ALA A 703 -10.35 32.09 -16.42
N ARG A 704 -11.05 32.74 -15.50
CA ARG A 704 -12.06 33.78 -15.81
C ARG A 704 -11.45 35.16 -16.09
N GLY A 705 -10.15 35.35 -15.84
CA GLY A 705 -9.50 36.65 -15.95
C GLY A 705 -9.99 37.68 -14.92
N VAL A 706 -10.55 37.23 -13.79
CA VAL A 706 -10.97 38.10 -12.69
C VAL A 706 -9.90 38.15 -11.60
N PRO A 707 -9.85 39.21 -10.77
CA PRO A 707 -8.98 39.22 -9.60
C PRO A 707 -9.24 37.99 -8.72
N PRO A 708 -8.21 37.15 -8.48
CA PRO A 708 -8.42 35.88 -7.81
C PRO A 708 -8.79 36.07 -6.35
N ARG A 709 -9.81 35.35 -5.88
CA ARG A 709 -10.25 35.32 -4.48
C ARG A 709 -9.17 34.74 -3.58
N VAL A 710 -8.39 33.80 -4.10
CA VAL A 710 -7.31 33.10 -3.40
C VAL A 710 -6.04 33.17 -4.23
N ARG A 711 -4.90 33.45 -3.58
CA ARG A 711 -3.56 33.24 -4.16
C ARG A 711 -2.71 32.39 -3.22
N ILE A 712 -2.08 31.36 -3.77
CA ILE A 712 -1.17 30.48 -3.01
C ILE A 712 0.27 30.66 -3.49
N LEU A 713 1.12 31.17 -2.61
CA LEU A 713 2.56 31.33 -2.84
C LEU A 713 3.31 30.13 -2.24
N ASN A 714 3.45 29.10 -3.07
CA ASN A 714 4.18 27.88 -2.73
C ASN A 714 5.69 28.11 -2.75
N TYR A 715 6.41 27.58 -1.76
CA TYR A 715 7.86 27.74 -1.59
C TYR A 715 8.30 29.20 -1.40
N HIS A 716 7.53 29.96 -0.64
CA HIS A 716 7.84 31.34 -0.28
C HIS A 716 7.98 31.50 1.23
N ARG A 717 8.69 32.54 1.63
CA ARG A 717 8.85 32.93 3.04
C ARG A 717 8.93 34.43 3.20
N ALA A 718 8.57 34.94 4.37
CA ALA A 718 8.90 36.32 4.73
C ALA A 718 10.42 36.55 4.62
N VAL A 719 10.84 37.63 3.95
CA VAL A 719 12.27 37.93 3.73
C VAL A 719 13.01 37.97 5.06
N ALA A 720 14.12 37.24 5.15
CA ALA A 720 14.96 37.18 6.35
C ALA A 720 16.22 38.03 6.16
N VAL A 721 16.59 38.80 7.19
CA VAL A 721 17.92 39.43 7.27
C VAL A 721 18.93 38.35 7.66
N ASP A 722 20.05 38.27 6.96
CA ASP A 722 21.06 37.23 7.21
C ASP A 722 21.76 37.49 8.57
N GLU A 723 21.29 36.83 9.64
CA GLU A 723 21.84 36.99 11.01
C GLU A 723 23.26 36.43 11.18
N ASN A 724 23.77 35.68 10.20
CA ASN A 724 25.11 35.09 10.23
C ASN A 724 26.10 35.91 9.37
N GLU A 725 26.46 37.11 9.83
CA GLU A 725 27.69 37.76 9.37
C GLU A 725 28.89 36.92 9.90
N PRO A 726 29.77 36.35 9.04
CA PRO A 726 30.94 35.65 9.53
C PRO A 726 31.90 36.66 10.16
N SER A 727 32.13 36.56 11.46
CA SER A 727 33.15 37.36 12.15
C SER A 727 34.55 37.02 11.63
N GLY A 728 35.33 38.04 11.24
CA GLY A 728 36.76 37.93 10.92
C GLY A 728 37.15 38.04 9.44
N TRP A 729 38.31 37.48 9.09
CA TRP A 729 39.05 37.67 7.82
C TRP A 729 38.26 37.42 6.52
N ARG A 730 37.09 36.77 6.59
CA ARG A 730 36.18 36.53 5.46
C ARG A 730 35.52 37.80 4.91
N ARG A 731 35.66 38.96 5.58
CA ARG A 731 35.18 40.28 5.11
C ARG A 731 35.93 40.84 3.89
N MET A 732 37.11 40.31 3.56
CA MET A 732 37.97 40.83 2.48
C MET A 732 37.64 40.31 1.07
N LEU A 733 36.64 39.42 0.91
CA LEU A 733 36.23 38.91 -0.40
C LEU A 733 35.14 39.80 -1.03
N PRO A 734 35.31 40.30 -2.27
CA PRO A 734 34.31 41.13 -2.92
C PRO A 734 33.18 40.23 -3.47
N ARG A 735 32.02 40.17 -2.81
CA ARG A 735 30.80 39.56 -3.40
C ARG A 735 29.48 40.23 -3.02
N ARG A 736 28.66 40.38 -4.09
CA ARG A 736 27.21 40.65 -4.27
C ARG A 736 26.42 41.17 -3.06
N ARG A 737 25.88 42.39 -3.22
CA ARG A 737 24.90 43.12 -2.37
C ARG A 737 24.12 42.19 -1.42
N ALA A 738 24.40 42.32 -0.12
CA ALA A 738 23.48 41.91 0.93
C ALA A 738 22.12 42.60 0.72
N HIS A 739 21.01 41.89 0.91
CA HIS A 739 19.70 42.53 0.93
C HIS A 739 19.54 43.26 2.27
N THR A 740 19.38 44.57 2.20
CA THR A 740 19.11 45.48 3.33
C THR A 740 17.62 45.53 3.73
N GLU A 741 16.77 44.69 3.13
CA GLU A 741 15.32 44.83 3.22
C GLU A 741 14.69 43.77 4.13
N GLU A 742 13.96 44.24 5.15
CA GLU A 742 13.23 43.41 6.10
C GLU A 742 11.90 42.88 5.52
N GLY A 743 11.55 41.64 5.83
CA GLY A 743 10.30 41.01 5.41
C GLY A 743 9.03 41.55 6.09
N PHE A 744 9.18 42.26 7.22
CA PHE A 744 8.09 42.93 7.92
C PHE A 744 8.44 44.41 8.03
N VAL A 745 7.61 45.28 7.49
CA VAL A 745 7.85 46.73 7.48
C VAL A 745 6.70 47.41 8.22
N VAL A 746 7.00 48.02 9.36
CA VAL A 746 6.00 48.72 10.19
C VAL A 746 5.71 50.10 9.58
N GLY A 747 4.44 50.35 9.29
CA GLY A 747 3.94 51.63 8.80
C GLY A 747 3.78 52.69 9.90
N PRO A 748 3.52 53.95 9.55
CA PRO A 748 3.35 55.04 10.52
C PRO A 748 2.18 54.85 11.50
N ASP A 749 1.16 54.10 11.08
CA ASP A 749 -0.02 53.73 11.87
C ASP A 749 0.18 52.45 12.71
N GLY A 750 1.38 51.89 12.67
CA GLY A 750 1.76 50.65 13.32
C GLY A 750 1.38 49.39 12.55
N ARG A 751 0.62 49.48 11.44
CA ARG A 751 0.25 48.31 10.63
C ARG A 751 1.48 47.75 9.92
N VAL A 752 1.54 46.44 9.78
CA VAL A 752 2.68 45.75 9.17
C VAL A 752 2.40 45.45 7.71
N ARG A 753 3.34 45.84 6.85
CA ARG A 753 3.49 45.42 5.45
C ARG A 753 4.37 44.19 5.38
N VAL A 754 4.05 43.24 4.50
CA VAL A 754 4.75 41.95 4.38
C VAL A 754 5.42 41.78 3.02
N ARG A 755 6.68 41.33 3.01
CA ARG A 755 7.44 41.00 1.81
C ARG A 755 7.94 39.57 1.86
N VAL A 756 7.84 38.86 0.74
CA VAL A 756 8.22 37.45 0.64
C VAL A 756 9.23 37.18 -0.46
N GLU A 757 10.02 36.14 -0.29
CA GLU A 757 11.00 35.64 -1.27
C GLU A 757 10.79 34.16 -1.57
N ALA A 758 11.08 33.77 -2.82
CA ALA A 758 11.12 32.38 -3.22
C ALA A 758 12.32 31.64 -2.60
N VAL A 759 12.07 30.44 -2.09
CA VAL A 759 13.06 29.58 -1.45
C VAL A 759 13.08 28.19 -2.07
N ARG A 760 14.24 27.53 -2.00
CA ARG A 760 14.37 26.10 -2.28
C ARG A 760 15.02 25.39 -1.11
N GLU A 761 14.67 24.13 -0.92
CA GLU A 761 15.26 23.29 0.10
C GLU A 761 16.46 22.52 -0.46
N LEU A 762 17.56 22.49 0.29
CA LEU A 762 18.77 21.73 -0.06
C LEU A 762 19.15 20.82 1.11
N ASP A 763 19.23 19.50 0.89
CA ASP A 763 19.84 18.58 1.86
C ASP A 763 21.35 18.82 1.88
N TYR A 764 21.87 19.38 2.97
CA TYR A 764 23.30 19.57 3.20
C TYR A 764 23.75 18.74 4.40
N LYS A 765 24.38 17.59 4.12
CA LYS A 765 24.91 16.66 5.14
C LYS A 765 23.84 16.16 6.13
N GLY A 766 22.61 15.93 5.67
CA GLY A 766 21.52 15.47 6.52
C GLY A 766 20.88 16.57 7.36
N SER A 767 21.01 17.83 6.93
CA SER A 767 20.31 18.98 7.46
C SER A 767 19.73 19.74 6.27
N PHE A 768 18.40 19.81 6.18
CA PHE A 768 17.77 20.61 5.15
C PHE A 768 18.01 22.09 5.43
N ARG A 769 18.61 22.76 4.45
CA ARG A 769 18.83 24.20 4.47
C ARG A 769 17.96 24.85 3.42
N ARG A 770 17.08 25.75 3.88
CA ARG A 770 16.27 26.60 3.01
C ARG A 770 17.10 27.77 2.56
N VAL A 771 17.43 27.81 1.28
CA VAL A 771 18.17 28.89 0.66
C VAL A 771 17.28 29.62 -0.33
N ARG A 772 17.48 30.93 -0.43
CA ARG A 772 16.83 31.74 -1.46
C ARG A 772 17.11 31.16 -2.86
N VAL A 773 16.09 31.17 -3.72
CA VAL A 773 16.28 30.83 -5.14
C VAL A 773 17.15 31.93 -5.79
N PRO A 774 18.30 31.59 -6.41
CA PRO A 774 19.16 32.60 -7.02
C PRO A 774 18.40 33.46 -8.04
N ASN A 775 18.57 34.78 -7.97
CA ASN A 775 17.93 35.79 -8.83
C ASN A 775 16.40 35.90 -8.72
N SER A 776 15.74 35.28 -7.74
CA SER A 776 14.30 35.48 -7.53
C SER A 776 13.99 36.92 -7.09
N ARG A 777 12.93 37.55 -7.60
CA ARG A 777 12.51 38.86 -7.06
C ARG A 777 11.91 38.72 -5.66
N VAL A 778 11.92 39.81 -4.91
CA VAL A 778 11.11 39.95 -3.68
C VAL A 778 9.71 40.37 -4.12
N ILE A 779 8.69 39.72 -3.59
CA ILE A 779 7.28 40.03 -3.83
C ILE A 779 6.79 40.89 -2.66
N ASP A 780 6.30 42.10 -2.94
CA ASP A 780 5.70 42.98 -1.94
C ASP A 780 4.19 42.69 -1.87
N LEU A 781 3.74 42.10 -0.76
CA LEU A 781 2.34 41.76 -0.53
C LEU A 781 1.54 42.97 -0.02
N GLY A 782 2.18 44.12 0.20
CA GLY A 782 1.51 45.30 0.73
C GLY A 782 1.10 45.16 2.20
N THR A 783 0.14 45.97 2.62
CA THR A 783 -0.38 46.04 3.99
C THR A 783 -1.72 45.31 4.07
N PRO A 784 -1.75 44.02 4.46
CA PRO A 784 -2.99 43.27 4.56
C PRO A 784 -3.97 43.90 5.58
N ARG A 785 -5.27 43.67 5.41
CA ARG A 785 -6.28 44.05 6.42
C ARG A 785 -6.14 43.24 7.70
N LEU A 786 -5.93 41.94 7.55
CA LEU A 786 -5.56 41.03 8.64
C LEU A 786 -4.48 40.06 8.14
N PHE A 787 -3.41 39.88 8.90
CA PHE A 787 -2.49 38.77 8.73
C PHE A 787 -2.44 37.86 9.95
N MET A 788 -2.23 36.58 9.71
CA MET A 788 -2.13 35.53 10.71
C MET A 788 -0.84 34.74 10.55
N ILE A 789 -0.12 34.49 11.64
CA ILE A 789 1.06 33.61 11.66
C ILE A 789 0.68 32.26 12.25
N ALA A 790 0.74 31.22 11.43
CA ALA A 790 0.41 29.83 11.77
C ALA A 790 1.49 28.86 11.23
N GLN A 791 2.74 29.07 11.63
CA GLN A 791 3.92 28.35 11.11
C GLN A 791 4.44 27.24 12.04
N GLY A 792 3.84 27.08 13.23
CA GLY A 792 4.21 26.08 14.22
C GLY A 792 5.11 26.58 15.36
N LEU A 793 5.45 25.65 16.25
CA LEU A 793 6.03 25.89 17.58
C LEU A 793 7.23 26.86 17.59
N ASP A 794 8.17 26.74 16.66
CA ASP A 794 9.39 27.56 16.64
C ASP A 794 9.37 28.64 15.55
N SER A 795 8.20 29.21 15.24
CA SER A 795 8.05 30.28 14.24
C SER A 795 9.05 31.41 14.47
N ARG A 796 9.94 31.60 13.49
CA ARG A 796 10.88 32.74 13.48
C ARG A 796 10.15 34.05 13.21
N ASP A 797 9.10 34.01 12.39
CA ASP A 797 8.36 35.21 12.02
C ASP A 797 7.54 35.77 13.19
N ALA A 798 6.92 34.90 14.00
CA ALA A 798 6.27 35.34 15.24
C ALA A 798 7.27 36.03 16.19
N ARG A 799 8.46 35.44 16.39
CA ARG A 799 9.52 36.03 17.23
C ARG A 799 10.03 37.37 16.72
N ARG A 800 10.13 37.54 15.40
CA ARG A 800 10.57 38.81 14.78
C ARG A 800 9.59 39.95 15.04
N LEU A 801 8.31 39.64 15.22
CA LEU A 801 7.27 40.61 15.59
C LEU A 801 7.07 40.71 17.12
N GLY A 802 8.00 40.18 17.92
CA GLY A 802 7.98 40.31 19.37
C GLY A 802 7.15 39.25 20.11
N PHE A 803 6.47 38.33 19.43
CA PHE A 803 5.76 37.23 20.09
C PHE A 803 6.77 36.26 20.70
N ARG A 804 6.75 36.17 22.03
CA ARG A 804 7.60 35.26 22.80
C ARG A 804 6.74 34.24 23.50
N GLN A 805 6.97 32.98 23.17
CA GLN A 805 6.44 31.86 23.91
C GLN A 805 7.23 31.65 25.20
N GLN A 806 6.53 31.21 26.24
CA GLN A 806 7.12 30.70 27.46
C GLN A 806 6.65 29.25 27.65
N PRO A 807 7.49 28.36 28.21
CA PRO A 807 7.06 27.03 28.60
C PRO A 807 5.93 27.16 29.63
N VAL A 808 4.87 26.38 29.46
CA VAL A 808 3.85 26.25 30.50
C VAL A 808 4.45 25.42 31.63
N LEU A 809 4.37 25.93 32.86
CA LEU A 809 4.88 25.24 34.03
C LEU A 809 3.71 24.60 34.78
N ILE A 810 3.82 23.32 35.10
CA ILE A 810 2.83 22.57 35.88
C ILE A 810 3.48 22.13 37.18
N ASP A 811 2.81 22.42 38.30
CA ASP A 811 3.16 21.86 39.61
C ASP A 811 2.38 20.56 39.81
N HIS A 812 3.09 19.46 40.01
CA HIS A 812 2.49 18.15 40.19
C HIS A 812 2.02 17.91 41.64
N GLY A 813 2.21 18.88 42.55
CA GLY A 813 1.89 18.70 43.96
C GLY A 813 2.77 17.65 44.63
N ASP A 814 3.91 17.33 44.02
CA ASP A 814 4.86 16.30 44.43
C ASP A 814 6.03 16.83 45.28
N GLY A 815 6.01 18.13 45.61
CA GLY A 815 7.08 18.81 46.33
C GLY A 815 8.32 19.08 45.47
N ARG A 816 8.29 18.81 44.16
CA ARG A 816 9.41 19.05 43.23
C ARG A 816 9.39 20.42 42.55
N GLY A 817 8.33 21.19 42.80
CA GLY A 817 8.11 22.50 42.20
C GLY A 817 7.62 22.40 40.76
N ALA A 818 7.25 23.54 40.17
CA ALA A 818 6.69 23.57 38.83
C ALA A 818 7.75 23.22 37.77
N VAL A 819 7.42 22.30 36.87
CA VAL A 819 8.28 21.86 35.76
C VAL A 819 7.63 22.17 34.42
N PRO A 820 8.42 22.34 33.33
CA PRO A 820 7.86 22.51 32.00
C PRO A 820 6.94 21.34 31.64
N ALA A 821 5.74 21.65 31.15
CA ALA A 821 4.76 20.71 30.60
C ALA A 821 5.26 20.17 29.25
N GLU A 822 6.31 19.35 29.32
CA GLU A 822 6.93 18.70 28.19
C GLU A 822 7.03 17.20 28.47
N THR A 823 6.76 16.37 27.47
CA THR A 823 6.86 14.92 27.61
C THR A 823 7.34 14.29 26.32
N ASP A 824 8.24 13.31 26.45
CA ASP A 824 8.79 12.58 25.32
C ASP A 824 7.89 11.37 25.02
N TYR A 825 7.60 11.12 23.73
CA TYR A 825 6.81 9.99 23.27
C TYR A 825 7.56 9.21 22.19
N LEU A 826 7.30 7.90 22.11
CA LEU A 826 7.65 7.05 20.99
C LEU A 826 6.43 6.78 20.14
N ALA A 827 6.48 7.17 18.86
CA ALA A 827 5.45 6.84 17.87
C ALA A 827 5.95 5.79 16.88
N GLY A 828 5.13 4.77 16.63
CA GLY A 828 5.37 3.76 15.60
C GLY A 828 4.08 3.32 14.93
N ASN A 829 4.19 2.84 13.69
CA ASN A 829 3.08 2.21 12.97
C ASN A 829 3.37 0.72 12.85
N VAL A 830 2.51 -0.07 13.48
CA VAL A 830 2.60 -1.52 13.51
C VAL A 830 1.45 -2.10 12.72
N ASP A 831 1.75 -3.10 11.89
CA ASP A 831 0.72 -3.82 11.14
C ASP A 831 -0.13 -4.66 12.13
N ILE A 832 -1.20 -4.08 12.68
CA ILE A 832 -2.20 -4.70 13.58
C ILE A 832 -3.60 -4.24 13.17
N TYR A 833 -4.63 -5.05 13.43
CA TYR A 833 -6.01 -4.72 13.10
C TYR A 833 -6.76 -4.27 14.37
N LEU A 834 -6.85 -2.95 14.52
CA LEU A 834 -7.57 -2.29 15.61
C LEU A 834 -9.06 -2.02 15.29
N ALA A 835 -9.49 -2.24 14.03
CA ALA A 835 -10.84 -1.90 13.55
C ALA A 835 -11.20 -0.41 13.81
N ASP A 836 -12.44 -0.13 14.22
CA ASP A 836 -12.98 1.19 14.56
C ASP A 836 -12.74 1.58 16.05
N ARG A 837 -11.61 1.14 16.63
CA ARG A 837 -11.30 1.32 18.05
C ARG A 837 -10.14 2.29 18.30
N ILE A 838 -10.27 3.07 19.37
CA ILE A 838 -9.16 3.77 20.01
C ILE A 838 -8.99 3.18 21.40
N ARG A 839 -7.77 2.78 21.74
CA ARG A 839 -7.44 2.30 23.08
C ARG A 839 -6.49 3.28 23.75
N HIS A 840 -6.88 3.77 24.91
CA HIS A 840 -6.05 4.57 25.80
C HIS A 840 -5.64 3.73 26.99
N ARG A 841 -4.38 3.81 27.37
CA ARG A 841 -3.88 3.13 28.57
C ARG A 841 -3.02 4.08 29.38
N VAL A 842 -3.31 4.18 30.67
CA VAL A 842 -2.47 4.85 31.68
C VAL A 842 -2.00 3.79 32.65
N ALA A 843 -0.70 3.76 32.96
CA ALA A 843 -0.15 2.75 33.85
C ALA A 843 0.95 3.31 34.75
N SER A 844 1.14 2.68 35.90
CA SER A 844 2.29 2.95 36.76
C SER A 844 3.53 2.23 36.25
N ASP A 845 4.66 2.93 36.26
CA ASP A 845 6.00 2.45 35.97
C ASP A 845 6.96 2.96 37.05
N PHE A 846 8.05 2.24 37.31
CA PHE A 846 8.89 2.50 38.48
C PHE A 846 10.37 2.67 38.11
N ASP A 847 11.02 3.68 38.69
CA ASP A 847 12.48 3.80 38.58
C ASP A 847 13.21 2.78 39.47
N ALA A 848 14.55 2.73 39.36
CA ALA A 848 15.37 1.82 40.15
C ALA A 848 15.31 2.05 41.67
N ALA A 849 14.83 3.21 42.10
CA ALA A 849 14.63 3.56 43.51
C ALA A 849 13.19 3.26 44.00
N GLY A 850 12.32 2.72 43.12
CA GLY A 850 10.94 2.39 43.44
C GLY A 850 9.98 3.59 43.41
N ASN A 851 10.37 4.71 42.82
CA ASN A 851 9.48 5.85 42.63
C ASN A 851 8.53 5.60 41.45
N GLU A 852 7.26 5.90 41.65
CA GLU A 852 6.21 5.72 40.65
C GLU A 852 6.18 6.88 39.65
N TYR A 853 6.01 6.54 38.37
CA TYR A 853 5.74 7.43 37.26
C TYR A 853 4.55 6.90 36.46
N TRP A 854 3.70 7.77 35.96
CA TRP A 854 2.64 7.34 35.04
C TRP A 854 3.12 7.37 33.60
N VAL A 855 2.82 6.32 32.85
CA VAL A 855 3.13 6.20 31.42
C VAL A 855 1.81 6.10 30.67
N ARG A 856 1.58 7.04 29.75
CA ARG A 856 0.42 7.07 28.86
C ARG A 856 0.73 6.42 27.52
N GLN A 857 -0.24 5.66 27.02
CA GLN A 857 -0.16 4.97 25.74
C GLN A 857 -1.48 5.15 25.00
N VAL A 858 -1.42 5.24 23.68
CA VAL A 858 -2.62 5.19 22.83
C VAL A 858 -2.35 4.32 21.61
N ALA A 859 -3.34 3.50 21.25
CA ALA A 859 -3.37 2.71 20.02
C ALA A 859 -4.58 3.15 19.19
N ILE A 860 -4.34 3.60 17.97
CA ILE A 860 -5.30 4.30 17.13
C ILE A 860 -5.56 3.47 15.87
N GLY A 861 -6.80 2.99 15.71
CA GLY A 861 -7.27 2.16 14.61
C GLY A 861 -8.43 2.76 13.82
N HIS A 862 -8.48 2.51 12.50
CA HIS A 862 -9.46 3.10 11.61
C HIS A 862 -10.38 2.08 10.94
N GLU A 863 -11.67 2.42 10.84
CA GLU A 863 -12.68 1.66 10.11
C GLU A 863 -12.28 1.44 8.64
N GLY A 864 -12.27 0.20 8.16
CA GLY A 864 -11.98 -0.10 6.75
C GLY A 864 -10.50 -0.05 6.33
N ASP A 865 -9.54 0.18 7.25
CA ASP A 865 -8.11 0.06 6.96
C ASP A 865 -7.54 -1.25 7.55
N ALA A 866 -7.17 -2.18 6.66
CA ALA A 866 -6.88 -3.56 7.02
C ALA A 866 -5.52 -3.78 7.72
N GLN A 867 -4.69 -2.75 7.88
CA GLN A 867 -3.30 -2.94 8.32
C GLN A 867 -2.79 -1.98 9.41
N ILE A 868 -3.60 -1.15 10.09
CA ILE A 868 -2.99 -0.05 10.89
C ILE A 868 -3.40 -0.04 12.36
N GLY A 869 -2.37 -0.02 13.22
CA GLY A 869 -2.42 0.65 14.51
C GLY A 869 -1.24 1.61 14.67
N TRP A 870 -1.52 2.91 14.71
CA TRP A 870 -0.56 3.88 15.24
C TRP A 870 -0.51 3.70 16.74
N VAL A 871 0.69 3.44 17.27
CA VAL A 871 0.88 3.33 18.71
C VAL A 871 1.82 4.43 19.17
N LEU A 872 1.40 5.11 20.22
CA LEU A 872 2.17 6.09 20.94
C LEU A 872 2.38 5.57 22.36
N ALA A 873 3.61 5.70 22.84
CA ALA A 873 3.94 5.39 24.22
C ALA A 873 4.81 6.49 24.80
N GLU A 874 4.38 7.06 25.91
CA GLU A 874 5.16 8.00 26.70
C GLU A 874 6.46 7.33 27.15
N VAL A 875 7.53 8.11 27.19
CA VAL A 875 8.83 7.72 27.74
C VAL A 875 8.99 8.41 29.09
N PRO A 876 9.06 7.67 30.21
CA PRO A 876 9.22 8.28 31.52
C PRO A 876 10.60 8.94 31.64
N GLU A 877 10.67 10.00 32.45
CA GLU A 877 11.82 10.90 32.52
C GLU A 877 13.14 10.21 32.85
N TYR A 878 13.10 9.21 33.73
CA TYR A 878 14.26 8.45 34.18
C TYR A 878 14.82 7.50 33.10
N ARG A 879 14.05 7.21 32.05
CA ARG A 879 14.44 6.26 31.01
C ARG A 879 15.46 6.90 30.06
N THR A 880 16.63 6.28 29.92
CA THR A 880 17.62 6.66 28.91
C THR A 880 17.73 5.58 27.83
N PHE A 881 18.12 5.97 26.62
CA PHE A 881 18.38 5.05 25.51
C PHE A 881 19.86 5.03 25.15
N ASP A 882 20.74 5.14 26.14
CA ASP A 882 22.18 5.14 25.93
C ASP A 882 22.72 3.69 25.79
N PRO A 883 23.31 3.33 24.64
CA PRO A 883 23.86 1.99 24.43
C PRO A 883 25.08 1.67 25.31
N ILE A 884 25.82 2.66 25.77
CA ILE A 884 26.97 2.49 26.68
C ILE A 884 26.45 2.13 28.06
N LEU A 885 25.47 2.90 28.59
CA LEU A 885 24.88 2.62 29.89
C LEU A 885 24.12 1.28 29.89
N ALA A 886 23.53 0.91 28.75
CA ALA A 886 22.90 -0.39 28.57
C ALA A 886 23.89 -1.55 28.33
N GLY A 887 25.20 -1.29 28.28
CA GLY A 887 26.24 -2.32 28.04
C GLY A 887 26.25 -2.92 26.64
N LEU A 888 25.52 -2.34 25.66
CA LEU A 888 25.48 -2.81 24.27
C LEU A 888 26.74 -2.45 23.48
N VAL A 889 27.44 -1.39 23.88
CA VAL A 889 28.70 -0.95 23.26
C VAL A 889 29.73 -0.57 24.33
N PRO A 890 31.04 -0.72 24.07
CA PRO A 890 32.07 -0.42 25.06
C PRO A 890 32.07 1.05 25.51
N PRO A 891 32.51 1.34 26.75
CA PRO A 891 32.80 2.71 27.20
C PRO A 891 33.75 3.42 26.22
N GLY A 892 33.48 4.70 25.93
CA GLY A 892 34.27 5.50 24.98
C GLY A 892 33.88 5.38 23.51
N THR A 893 32.85 4.59 23.16
CA THR A 893 32.33 4.51 21.79
C THR A 893 31.85 5.90 21.32
N PRO A 894 32.34 6.44 20.19
CA PRO A 894 31.90 7.76 19.71
C PRO A 894 30.40 7.78 19.40
N LYS A 895 29.67 8.80 19.90
CA LYS A 895 28.22 8.97 19.70
C LYS A 895 27.83 9.03 18.21
N GLY A 896 28.69 9.56 17.35
CA GLY A 896 28.48 9.61 15.90
C GLY A 896 28.81 8.30 15.15
N SER A 897 29.25 7.26 15.84
CA SER A 897 29.60 5.99 15.20
C SER A 897 28.36 5.18 14.84
N LYS A 898 28.45 4.38 13.77
CA LYS A 898 27.38 3.46 13.35
C LYS A 898 26.99 2.47 14.45
N ARG A 899 27.95 2.02 15.27
CA ARG A 899 27.73 1.05 16.36
C ARG A 899 26.92 1.65 17.50
N PHE A 900 27.25 2.87 17.91
CA PHE A 900 26.46 3.60 18.90
C PHE A 900 25.03 3.83 18.40
N PHE A 901 24.89 4.32 17.16
CA PHE A 901 23.59 4.56 16.57
C PHE A 901 22.73 3.29 16.49
N ALA A 902 23.29 2.16 16.06
CA ALA A 902 22.58 0.87 16.02
C ALA A 902 22.13 0.38 17.41
N GLY A 903 22.97 0.55 18.43
CA GLY A 903 22.59 0.23 19.82
C GLY A 903 21.43 1.10 20.32
N HIS A 904 21.44 2.39 19.99
CA HIS A 904 20.40 3.34 20.41
C HIS A 904 19.06 2.97 19.76
N GLN A 905 19.09 2.64 18.47
CA GLN A 905 17.95 2.16 17.71
C GLN A 905 17.35 0.88 18.31
N LEU A 906 18.19 -0.07 18.72
CA LEU A 906 17.72 -1.31 19.33
C LEU A 906 16.96 -1.06 20.64
N LEU A 907 17.48 -0.19 21.51
CA LEU A 907 16.84 0.16 22.79
C LEU A 907 15.47 0.81 22.59
N LEU A 908 15.36 1.76 21.66
CA LEU A 908 14.08 2.41 21.32
C LEU A 908 13.05 1.38 20.82
N ARG A 909 13.48 0.46 19.96
CA ARG A 909 12.61 -0.60 19.44
C ARG A 909 12.13 -1.57 20.52
N GLN A 910 13.04 -2.01 21.38
CA GLN A 910 12.69 -2.94 22.45
C GLN A 910 11.63 -2.35 23.37
N TYR A 911 11.90 -1.14 23.89
CA TYR A 911 10.93 -0.43 24.72
C TYR A 911 9.60 -0.24 23.99
N PHE A 912 9.61 0.24 22.74
CA PHE A 912 8.38 0.43 21.99
C PHE A 912 7.56 -0.85 21.82
N LEU A 913 8.19 -1.98 21.49
CA LEU A 913 7.48 -3.26 21.35
C LEU A 913 6.91 -3.76 22.68
N ASP A 914 7.59 -3.51 23.80
CA ASP A 914 7.06 -3.81 25.14
C ASP A 914 5.79 -2.99 25.39
N GLN A 915 5.83 -1.70 25.07
CA GLN A 915 4.68 -0.81 25.25
C GLN A 915 3.51 -1.20 24.32
N VAL A 916 3.79 -1.54 23.05
CA VAL A 916 2.77 -2.01 22.10
C VAL A 916 2.14 -3.31 22.59
N SER A 917 2.94 -4.23 23.11
CA SER A 917 2.44 -5.50 23.65
C SER A 917 1.45 -5.27 24.79
N LEU A 918 1.75 -4.34 25.70
CA LEU A 918 0.89 -4.00 26.83
C LEU A 918 -0.44 -3.38 26.42
N ILE A 919 -0.43 -2.40 25.51
CA ILE A 919 -1.67 -1.74 25.09
C ILE A 919 -2.51 -2.65 24.18
N THR A 920 -1.89 -3.45 23.32
CA THR A 920 -2.63 -4.31 22.39
C THR A 920 -3.05 -5.64 23.02
N GLU A 921 -2.50 -6.03 24.18
CA GLU A 921 -2.64 -7.37 24.78
C GLU A 921 -2.02 -8.50 23.93
N ILE A 922 -1.30 -8.16 22.85
CA ILE A 922 -0.62 -9.13 21.99
C ILE A 922 0.75 -9.43 22.58
N PRO A 923 1.14 -10.70 22.78
CA PRO A 923 2.43 -11.05 23.35
C PRO A 923 3.62 -10.47 22.56
N ARG A 924 4.66 -10.03 23.28
CA ARG A 924 5.87 -9.42 22.69
C ARG A 924 6.51 -10.27 21.59
N ALA A 925 6.55 -11.60 21.77
CA ALA A 925 7.12 -12.54 20.81
C ALA A 925 6.32 -12.63 19.49
N GLU A 926 5.03 -12.28 19.52
CA GLU A 926 4.19 -12.13 18.33
C GLU A 926 4.36 -10.75 17.71
N MET A 927 4.45 -9.70 18.55
CA MET A 927 4.72 -8.33 18.11
C MET A 927 6.04 -8.19 17.36
N GLU A 928 7.09 -8.93 17.74
CA GLU A 928 8.36 -8.94 17.02
C GLU A 928 8.26 -9.52 15.59
N ARG A 929 7.18 -10.26 15.29
CA ARG A 929 6.93 -10.82 13.96
C ARG A 929 6.23 -9.81 13.06
N ASN A 930 5.43 -8.90 13.61
CA ASN A 930 4.70 -7.87 12.87
C ASN A 930 5.65 -6.93 12.13
N GLN A 931 5.22 -6.47 10.96
CA GLN A 931 5.95 -5.46 10.23
C GLN A 931 5.75 -4.09 10.91
N LEU A 932 6.87 -3.42 11.17
CA LEU A 932 6.91 -2.00 11.51
C LEU A 932 7.07 -1.20 10.22
N SER A 933 5.94 -0.78 9.66
CA SER A 933 5.90 0.04 8.44
C SER A 933 6.48 1.44 8.72
N TYR A 934 6.30 1.93 9.95
CA TYR A 934 6.99 3.09 10.51
C TYR A 934 7.64 2.69 11.86
N GLY A 935 8.97 2.62 11.89
CA GLY A 935 9.71 2.28 13.10
C GLY A 935 9.54 3.32 14.21
N PRO A 936 9.74 2.96 15.49
CA PRO A 936 9.53 3.86 16.61
C PRO A 936 10.44 5.08 16.55
N LYS A 937 9.85 6.25 16.69
CA LYS A 937 10.57 7.53 16.72
C LYS A 937 10.25 8.30 17.98
N LEU A 938 11.31 8.78 18.62
CA LEU A 938 11.22 9.63 19.79
C LEU A 938 10.93 11.06 19.35
N PHE A 939 9.97 11.72 19.99
CA PHE A 939 9.64 13.13 19.80
C PHE A 939 9.17 13.74 21.12
N THR A 940 9.10 15.07 21.17
CA THR A 940 8.67 15.81 22.36
C THR A 940 7.36 16.53 22.07
N ILE A 941 6.39 16.36 22.96
CA ILE A 941 5.21 17.23 23.06
C ILE A 941 5.54 18.30 24.09
N ALA A 942 5.32 19.56 23.74
CA ALA A 942 5.63 20.70 24.60
C ALA A 942 4.48 21.70 24.59
N GLU A 943 4.00 22.02 25.79
CA GLU A 943 3.09 23.14 26.00
C GLU A 943 3.87 24.44 26.09
N ARG A 944 3.50 25.36 25.22
CA ARG A 944 4.01 26.72 25.24
C ARG A 944 2.84 27.68 25.13
N VAL A 945 3.05 28.89 25.61
CA VAL A 945 2.03 29.92 25.57
C VAL A 945 2.66 31.29 25.37
N GLY A 946 2.05 32.10 24.50
CA GLY A 946 2.34 33.52 24.39
C GLY A 946 1.40 34.32 25.28
N GLN A 947 1.87 35.44 25.82
CA GLN A 947 1.04 36.30 26.66
C GLN A 947 -0.11 36.96 25.89
N ASP A 948 0.13 37.30 24.63
CA ASP A 948 -0.82 38.00 23.76
C ASP A 948 -0.68 37.51 22.32
N ALA A 949 -1.79 37.13 21.70
CA ALA A 949 -1.82 36.72 20.30
C ALA A 949 -1.62 37.91 19.34
N LEU A 950 -1.89 39.14 19.79
CA LEU A 950 -1.77 40.34 18.97
C LEU A 950 -0.31 40.75 18.79
N VAL A 951 0.16 40.75 17.54
CA VAL A 951 1.54 41.13 17.18
C VAL A 951 1.63 42.45 16.41
N ALA A 952 0.52 42.90 15.83
CA ALA A 952 0.42 44.19 15.16
C ALA A 952 -1.06 44.65 15.11
N PRO A 953 -1.35 45.94 14.84
CA PRO A 953 -2.71 46.44 14.63
C PRO A 953 -3.50 45.74 13.51
N ASN A 954 -2.82 44.99 12.65
CA ASN A 954 -3.41 44.15 11.60
C ASN A 954 -2.88 42.70 11.65
N GLY A 955 -2.31 42.23 12.77
CA GLY A 955 -1.59 40.96 12.84
C GLY A 955 -1.79 40.15 14.12
N VAL A 956 -2.09 38.86 13.97
CA VAL A 956 -2.22 37.90 15.08
C VAL A 956 -1.37 36.64 14.87
N VAL A 957 -1.03 35.94 15.96
CA VAL A 957 -0.44 34.60 15.96
C VAL A 957 -1.53 33.59 16.31
N ALA A 958 -1.51 32.40 15.71
CA ALA A 958 -2.53 31.37 15.93
C ALA A 958 -2.01 29.93 15.68
N GLY A 959 -2.84 28.95 16.06
CA GLY A 959 -2.64 27.51 15.80
C GLY A 959 -1.45 26.94 16.56
N ASP A 960 -0.74 26.01 15.94
CA ASP A 960 0.45 25.33 16.48
C ASP A 960 1.61 26.29 16.87
N SER A 961 1.49 27.58 16.52
CA SER A 961 2.38 28.64 16.97
C SER A 961 2.20 28.97 18.46
N PHE A 962 1.24 28.39 19.17
CA PHE A 962 1.17 28.44 20.63
C PHE A 962 1.83 27.22 21.25
N GLY A 963 1.58 26.02 20.74
CA GLY A 963 2.24 24.78 21.16
C GLY A 963 1.74 23.59 20.33
N ASN A 964 2.27 22.39 20.59
CA ASN A 964 1.77 21.15 19.96
C ASN A 964 1.16 20.17 20.98
N GLY A 965 0.88 20.68 22.18
CA GLY A 965 0.20 20.04 23.27
C GLY A 965 -1.01 19.17 22.92
N HIS A 966 -1.16 18.07 23.65
CA HIS A 966 -2.30 17.16 23.53
C HIS A 966 -2.38 16.32 22.25
N PHE A 967 -1.26 15.74 21.82
CA PHE A 967 -1.21 14.91 20.60
C PHE A 967 -2.05 13.61 20.68
N VAL A 968 -2.29 13.08 21.89
CA VAL A 968 -3.10 11.86 22.10
C VAL A 968 -4.54 12.05 21.60
N HIS A 969 -5.10 13.26 21.71
CA HIS A 969 -6.42 13.60 21.16
C HIS A 969 -6.36 14.74 20.12
N SER A 970 -5.18 15.05 19.59
CA SER A 970 -4.97 16.14 18.61
C SER A 970 -5.43 17.54 19.09
N GLY A 971 -5.40 17.83 20.38
CA GLY A 971 -6.06 19.02 20.97
C GLY A 971 -5.54 20.37 20.45
N GLY A 972 -4.24 20.56 20.29
CA GLY A 972 -3.69 21.81 19.73
C GLY A 972 -4.12 22.05 18.29
N VAL A 973 -4.19 20.99 17.48
CA VAL A 973 -4.67 21.03 16.10
C VAL A 973 -6.16 21.36 16.07
N MET A 974 -6.98 20.72 16.90
CA MET A 974 -8.41 20.99 16.99
C MET A 974 -8.69 22.44 17.40
N THR A 975 -7.96 22.94 18.40
CA THR A 975 -8.01 24.35 18.82
C THR A 975 -7.66 25.29 17.67
N GLY A 976 -6.69 24.90 16.85
CA GLY A 976 -6.34 25.62 15.64
C GLY A 976 -7.42 25.61 14.54
N ILE A 977 -7.97 24.44 14.20
CA ILE A 977 -8.87 24.23 13.06
C ILE A 977 -10.30 24.67 13.37
N VAL A 978 -10.78 24.40 14.59
CA VAL A 978 -12.16 24.64 15.03
C VAL A 978 -12.27 25.94 15.83
N GLY A 979 -11.31 26.24 16.71
CA GLY A 979 -11.32 27.44 17.55
C GLY A 979 -10.78 28.67 16.82
N HIS A 980 -9.46 28.77 16.69
CA HIS A 980 -8.78 29.95 16.15
C HIS A 980 -9.27 30.35 14.75
N ALA A 981 -9.49 29.38 13.85
CA ALA A 981 -9.99 29.67 12.51
C ALA A 981 -11.43 30.21 12.54
N TRP A 982 -12.29 29.70 13.43
CA TRP A 982 -13.64 30.24 13.62
C TRP A 982 -13.62 31.68 14.15
N ARG A 983 -12.66 32.04 15.00
CA ARG A 983 -12.53 33.44 15.46
C ARG A 983 -12.25 34.41 14.30
N VAL A 984 -11.60 33.96 13.23
CA VAL A 984 -11.43 34.76 12.00
C VAL A 984 -12.77 35.01 11.29
N LEU A 985 -13.69 34.04 11.27
CA LEU A 985 -15.06 34.28 10.78
C LEU A 985 -15.76 35.35 11.62
N ARG A 986 -15.68 35.25 12.95
CA ARG A 986 -16.28 36.21 13.89
C ARG A 986 -15.73 37.62 13.72
N PHE A 987 -14.42 37.74 13.49
CA PHE A 987 -13.78 39.00 13.15
C PHE A 987 -14.43 39.65 11.92
N TRP A 988 -14.59 38.91 10.81
CA TRP A 988 -15.22 39.45 9.62
C TRP A 988 -16.69 39.83 9.84
N GLN A 989 -17.44 39.03 10.58
CA GLN A 989 -18.82 39.34 10.95
C GLN A 989 -18.92 40.63 11.77
N ALA A 990 -18.01 40.84 12.73
CA ALA A 990 -17.97 42.05 13.55
C ALA A 990 -17.65 43.29 12.71
N VAL A 991 -16.69 43.18 11.79
CA VAL A 991 -16.34 44.26 10.85
C VAL A 991 -17.52 44.59 9.93
N ASP A 992 -18.21 43.59 9.36
CA ASP A 992 -19.40 43.81 8.53
C ASP A 992 -20.59 44.38 9.32
N ALA A 993 -20.67 44.10 10.62
CA ALA A 993 -21.64 44.71 11.53
C ALA A 993 -21.28 46.17 11.94
N GLY A 994 -20.17 46.71 11.44
CA GLY A 994 -19.74 48.10 11.68
C GLY A 994 -18.82 48.27 12.89
N THR A 995 -18.27 47.19 13.45
CA THR A 995 -17.24 47.28 14.50
C THR A 995 -15.94 47.81 13.91
N ASP A 996 -15.31 48.77 14.60
CA ASP A 996 -13.99 49.29 14.23
C ASP A 996 -12.94 48.16 14.15
N GLU A 997 -12.10 48.16 13.11
CA GLU A 997 -11.14 47.07 12.82
C GLU A 997 -10.14 46.86 13.96
N ARG A 998 -9.69 47.94 14.63
CA ARG A 998 -8.75 47.83 15.77
C ARG A 998 -9.43 47.20 16.98
N THR A 999 -10.72 47.47 17.19
CA THR A 999 -11.51 46.81 18.23
C THR A 999 -11.75 45.34 17.89
N ALA A 1000 -12.13 45.05 16.65
CA ALA A 1000 -12.40 43.69 16.18
C ALA A 1000 -11.15 42.80 16.25
N ILE A 1001 -9.97 43.30 15.87
CA ILE A 1001 -8.73 42.50 15.94
C ILE A 1001 -8.27 42.25 17.38
N ARG A 1002 -8.53 43.20 18.30
CA ARG A 1002 -8.28 42.99 19.72
C ARG A 1002 -9.17 41.87 20.25
N GLN A 1003 -10.47 41.91 19.93
CA GLN A 1003 -11.40 40.85 20.27
C GLN A 1003 -10.96 39.49 19.70
N LEU A 1004 -10.53 39.45 18.44
CA LEU A 1004 -9.96 38.24 17.83
C LEU A 1004 -8.76 37.69 18.62
N ALA A 1005 -7.83 38.55 19.02
CA ALA A 1005 -6.67 38.14 19.80
C ALA A 1005 -7.04 37.62 21.20
N ASP A 1006 -8.01 38.26 21.85
CA ASP A 1006 -8.51 37.84 23.17
C ASP A 1006 -9.26 36.49 23.08
N GLU A 1007 -10.04 36.26 22.02
CA GLU A 1007 -10.72 34.99 21.77
C GLU A 1007 -9.74 33.86 21.42
N ILE A 1008 -8.70 34.12 20.61
CA ILE A 1008 -7.61 33.15 20.35
C ILE A 1008 -6.91 32.78 21.66
N LYS A 1009 -6.66 33.77 22.52
CA LYS A 1009 -6.06 33.52 23.82
C LYS A 1009 -6.97 32.65 24.71
N ALA A 1010 -8.26 32.92 24.75
CA ALA A 1010 -9.23 32.12 25.51
C ALA A 1010 -9.27 30.66 25.01
N ASP A 1011 -9.33 30.45 23.70
CA ASP A 1011 -9.27 29.11 23.08
C ASP A 1011 -7.97 28.36 23.46
N THR A 1012 -6.84 29.08 23.49
CA THR A 1012 -5.55 28.53 23.91
C THR A 1012 -5.55 28.20 25.40
N ASP A 1013 -6.09 29.06 26.25
CA ASP A 1013 -6.15 28.84 27.71
C ASP A 1013 -7.05 27.63 28.07
N ASP A 1014 -8.19 27.47 27.37
CA ASP A 1014 -9.06 26.28 27.48
C ASP A 1014 -8.30 24.99 27.14
N TRP A 1015 -7.54 25.03 26.05
CA TRP A 1015 -6.70 23.90 25.63
C TRP A 1015 -5.59 23.57 26.64
N LEU A 1016 -4.91 24.58 27.18
CA LEU A 1016 -3.90 24.38 28.21
C LEU A 1016 -4.50 23.80 29.49
N ALA A 1017 -5.69 24.25 29.89
CA ALA A 1017 -6.40 23.73 31.05
C ALA A 1017 -6.79 22.26 30.86
N HIS A 1018 -7.27 21.88 29.67
CA HIS A 1018 -7.57 20.49 29.33
C HIS A 1018 -6.28 19.64 29.28
N SER A 1019 -5.20 20.18 28.70
CA SER A 1019 -3.93 19.46 28.57
C SER A 1019 -3.18 19.24 29.89
N ALA A 1020 -3.35 20.12 30.88
CA ALA A 1020 -2.71 19.98 32.18
C ALA A 1020 -3.01 18.63 32.87
N GLU A 1021 -4.20 18.08 32.66
CA GLU A 1021 -4.60 16.77 33.17
C GLU A 1021 -3.71 15.63 32.63
N LEU A 1022 -3.24 15.73 31.37
CA LEU A 1022 -2.33 14.76 30.78
C LEU A 1022 -0.92 14.80 31.38
N PHE A 1023 -0.50 15.92 31.95
CA PHE A 1023 0.82 16.04 32.58
C PHE A 1023 0.80 15.70 34.07
N ALA A 1024 -0.36 15.36 34.64
CA ALA A 1024 -0.46 14.94 36.04
C ALA A 1024 0.47 13.74 36.33
N ARG A 1025 1.07 13.76 37.52
CA ARG A 1025 1.99 12.74 38.05
C ARG A 1025 1.51 12.30 39.45
N PRO A 1026 1.85 11.07 39.90
CA PRO A 1026 1.54 10.65 41.26
C PRO A 1026 2.35 11.44 42.28
N THR A 1027 1.73 11.77 43.43
CA THR A 1027 2.45 12.35 44.56
C THR A 1027 3.41 11.31 45.17
N PRO A 1028 4.72 11.62 45.34
CA PRO A 1028 5.69 10.72 45.92
C PRO A 1028 5.27 10.31 47.33
N ARG A 1029 5.51 9.04 47.68
CA ARG A 1029 5.34 8.58 49.06
C ARG A 1029 6.35 9.30 49.95
N ALA A 1030 5.85 10.15 50.85
CA ALA A 1030 6.62 10.94 51.80
C ALA A 1030 7.52 10.05 52.69
N THR A 1031 8.74 9.74 52.25
CA THR A 1031 9.68 8.90 53.01
C THR A 1031 11.14 9.33 52.91
N VAL A 1032 11.51 10.28 52.04
CA VAL A 1032 12.92 10.66 51.83
C VAL A 1032 13.17 12.12 52.24
N ALA A 1033 14.20 12.32 53.08
CA ALA A 1033 14.60 13.61 53.63
C ALA A 1033 15.02 14.64 52.55
N GLU A 1034 14.75 15.93 52.82
CA GLU A 1034 14.92 17.08 51.91
C GLU A 1034 16.25 17.18 51.12
N PRO A 1035 17.44 16.78 51.62
CA PRO A 1035 18.69 16.90 50.86
C PRO A 1035 18.81 15.90 49.69
N GLN A 1036 18.39 14.65 49.91
CA GLN A 1036 18.45 13.59 48.90
C GLN A 1036 17.44 13.83 47.77
N GLU A 1037 16.32 14.48 48.08
CA GLU A 1037 15.29 14.81 47.11
C GLU A 1037 15.77 15.86 46.09
N ARG A 1038 16.50 16.89 46.53
CA ARG A 1038 17.10 17.90 45.61
C ARG A 1038 18.17 17.30 44.69
N GLU A 1039 18.99 16.40 45.21
CA GLU A 1039 20.03 15.72 44.42
C GLU A 1039 19.40 14.75 43.39
N ARG A 1040 18.32 14.06 43.78
CA ARG A 1040 17.52 13.21 42.89
C ARG A 1040 16.83 14.00 41.77
N GLN A 1041 16.25 15.16 42.08
CA GLN A 1041 15.66 16.06 41.07
C GLN A 1041 16.69 16.52 40.04
N ARG A 1042 17.90 16.86 40.49
CA ARG A 1042 19.01 17.19 39.58
C ARG A 1042 19.37 16.01 38.69
N ALA A 1043 19.45 14.79 39.24
CA ALA A 1043 19.77 13.58 38.49
C ALA A 1043 18.72 13.26 37.40
N LEU A 1044 17.42 13.45 37.67
CA LEU A 1044 16.34 13.25 36.68
C LEU A 1044 16.35 14.31 35.57
N ALA A 1045 16.52 15.58 35.94
CA ALA A 1045 16.68 16.67 34.97
C ALA A 1045 17.94 16.45 34.11
N GLU A 1046 19.04 15.98 34.72
CA GLU A 1046 20.25 15.56 34.02
C GLU A 1046 19.99 14.36 33.11
N ALA A 1047 19.23 13.35 33.53
CA ALA A 1047 18.90 12.18 32.71
C ALA A 1047 18.07 12.56 31.47
N THR A 1048 17.08 13.45 31.61
CA THR A 1048 16.29 13.96 30.48
C THR A 1048 17.14 14.80 29.53
N ARG A 1049 17.96 15.73 30.06
CA ARG A 1049 18.92 16.50 29.26
C ARG A 1049 19.93 15.58 28.58
N TYR A 1050 20.38 14.56 29.29
CA TYR A 1050 21.31 13.56 28.80
C TYR A 1050 20.69 12.79 27.65
N ARG A 1051 19.47 12.24 27.79
CA ARG A 1051 18.72 11.56 26.72
C ARG A 1051 18.63 12.45 25.47
N ARG A 1052 18.19 13.70 25.63
CA ARG A 1052 18.09 14.69 24.54
C ARG A 1052 19.45 15.05 23.92
N SER A 1053 20.56 14.83 24.64
CA SER A 1053 21.94 15.03 24.16
C SER A 1053 22.56 13.82 23.43
N ILE A 1054 21.96 12.62 23.53
CA ILE A 1054 22.51 11.38 22.94
C ILE A 1054 22.46 11.45 21.41
N VAL A 1055 21.27 11.75 20.86
CA VAL A 1055 21.06 12.07 19.44
C VAL A 1055 20.29 13.39 19.41
N PRO A 1056 20.87 14.48 18.87
CA PRO A 1056 20.20 15.77 18.83
C PRO A 1056 18.92 15.66 17.98
N GLN A 1057 17.75 15.88 18.58
CA GLN A 1057 16.50 16.14 17.85
C GLN A 1057 16.59 17.54 17.24
N ARG A 1058 17.34 17.70 16.14
CA ARG A 1058 17.71 19.04 15.65
C ARG A 1058 16.64 19.75 14.85
N TYR A 1059 15.49 19.13 14.56
CA TYR A 1059 14.43 19.71 13.75
C TYR A 1059 13.06 19.05 14.06
N PRO A 1060 12.01 19.80 14.44
CA PRO A 1060 10.62 19.31 14.47
C PRO A 1060 10.13 18.84 13.08
N ASP A 1061 10.74 19.42 12.04
CA ASP A 1061 10.42 19.20 10.64
C ASP A 1061 11.05 17.97 10.00
N GLU A 1062 11.89 17.26 10.75
CA GLU A 1062 12.57 16.02 10.34
C GLU A 1062 12.70 15.06 11.51
N TRP A 1063 11.65 14.28 11.79
CA TRP A 1063 11.68 13.17 12.75
C TRP A 1063 12.74 12.14 12.35
N SER A 1064 13.97 12.35 12.81
CA SER A 1064 15.19 12.07 12.05
C SER A 1064 15.59 10.59 12.12
N ARG A 1065 15.18 9.88 11.05
CA ARG A 1065 15.80 8.70 10.44
C ARG A 1065 16.26 7.58 11.40
N ILE A 1066 15.28 6.93 12.04
CA ILE A 1066 15.40 5.52 12.47
C ILE A 1066 14.39 4.71 11.66
N GLN A 1067 14.84 4.02 10.61
CA GLN A 1067 14.03 3.03 9.89
C GLN A 1067 14.48 1.63 10.29
N LEU A 1068 13.91 1.13 11.38
CA LEU A 1068 14.02 -0.28 11.73
C LEU A 1068 12.87 -1.03 11.07
N ARG A 1069 13.12 -1.58 9.89
CA ARG A 1069 12.24 -2.58 9.28
C ARG A 1069 12.59 -3.94 9.85
N THR A 1070 11.78 -4.41 10.79
CA THR A 1070 11.89 -5.77 11.34
C THR A 1070 10.50 -6.39 11.34
N GLY A 1071 10.39 -7.65 10.89
CA GLY A 1071 9.12 -8.39 10.84
C GLY A 1071 8.72 -8.82 9.43
N ARG A 1072 7.71 -9.69 9.34
CA ARG A 1072 7.00 -10.03 8.09
C ARG A 1072 5.58 -9.45 8.21
N ILE A 1073 4.78 -9.48 7.14
CA ILE A 1073 3.40 -8.99 7.25
C ILE A 1073 2.60 -10.00 8.06
N TYR A 1074 2.34 -9.65 9.31
CA TYR A 1074 1.36 -10.25 10.19
C TYR A 1074 0.43 -9.10 10.57
N ALA A 1075 -0.86 -9.35 10.67
CA ALA A 1075 -1.79 -8.47 11.34
C ALA A 1075 -2.36 -9.26 12.52
N TYR A 1076 -2.98 -8.64 13.50
CA TYR A 1076 -3.62 -9.38 14.59
C TYR A 1076 -4.91 -8.64 14.88
N GLY A 1077 -6.01 -9.38 15.06
CA GLY A 1077 -7.16 -8.78 15.73
C GLY A 1077 -6.78 -8.51 17.18
N LEU A 1078 -7.35 -7.46 17.76
CA LEU A 1078 -7.17 -7.21 19.19
C LEU A 1078 -7.73 -8.39 20.01
N PRO A 1079 -6.93 -8.96 20.94
CA PRO A 1079 -7.45 -9.83 21.98
C PRO A 1079 -8.46 -9.06 22.85
N PRO A 1080 -9.38 -9.77 23.52
CA PRO A 1080 -10.15 -9.18 24.61
C PRO A 1080 -9.21 -8.68 25.70
N ILE A 1081 -9.58 -7.58 26.35
CA ILE A 1081 -8.79 -7.03 27.45
C ILE A 1081 -8.89 -7.99 28.63
N ASP A 1082 -7.75 -8.55 29.05
CA ASP A 1082 -7.68 -9.43 30.19
C ASP A 1082 -7.99 -8.63 31.48
N PRO A 1083 -8.92 -9.08 32.34
CA PRO A 1083 -9.23 -8.38 33.58
C PRO A 1083 -8.07 -8.36 34.57
N VAL A 1084 -7.09 -9.27 34.44
CA VAL A 1084 -5.92 -9.35 35.31
C VAL A 1084 -4.89 -8.28 34.89
N PRO A 1085 -4.43 -7.43 35.83
CA PRO A 1085 -3.36 -6.47 35.58
C PRO A 1085 -2.11 -7.18 35.00
N PRO A 1086 -1.42 -6.60 33.99
CA PRO A 1086 -0.25 -7.22 33.36
C PRO A 1086 0.84 -7.61 34.37
N ALA A 1087 1.01 -6.83 35.44
CA ALA A 1087 1.97 -7.09 36.51
C ALA A 1087 1.69 -8.36 37.33
N LEU A 1088 0.46 -8.90 37.30
CA LEU A 1088 0.04 -10.10 38.01
C LEU A 1088 -0.02 -11.34 37.11
N ARG A 1089 0.19 -11.19 35.80
CA ARG A 1089 0.10 -12.31 34.86
C ARG A 1089 1.35 -13.17 34.92
N THR A 1090 1.17 -14.47 35.08
CA THR A 1090 2.22 -15.47 34.95
C THR A 1090 2.46 -15.82 33.48
N GLU A 1091 2.99 -14.88 32.70
CA GLU A 1091 3.79 -15.23 31.52
C GLU A 1091 5.27 -15.21 31.93
N PRO A 1092 6.12 -16.10 31.38
CA PRO A 1092 7.51 -16.17 31.78
C PRO A 1092 8.17 -14.82 31.47
N ALA A 1093 8.58 -14.13 32.53
CA ALA A 1093 9.42 -12.95 32.45
C ALA A 1093 10.56 -13.25 31.47
N ALA A 1094 10.59 -12.54 30.34
CA ALA A 1094 11.79 -12.41 29.55
C ALA A 1094 12.83 -11.79 30.48
N THR A 1095 13.64 -12.67 31.06
CA THR A 1095 14.66 -12.38 32.06
C THR A 1095 15.38 -11.10 31.68
N SER A 1096 15.28 -10.12 32.57
CA SER A 1096 16.35 -9.18 32.88
C SER A 1096 17.71 -9.78 32.53
N MET A 1097 18.51 -9.06 31.77
CA MET A 1097 19.92 -9.39 31.63
C MET A 1097 20.60 -9.30 33.00
N ALA A 1098 20.66 -10.42 33.73
CA ALA A 1098 21.79 -10.85 34.57
C ALA A 1098 21.48 -12.14 35.34
N SER A 1099 22.36 -13.13 35.17
CA SER A 1099 22.67 -14.28 36.06
C SER A 1099 21.82 -15.57 36.00
N GLY A 1100 22.51 -16.70 35.79
CA GLY A 1100 22.35 -17.89 36.64
C GLY A 1100 21.64 -19.14 36.11
N SER A 1101 22.40 -20.05 35.49
CA SER A 1101 22.27 -21.54 35.43
C SER A 1101 20.94 -22.26 35.17
N MET A 1102 20.99 -23.12 34.14
CA MET A 1102 20.07 -24.19 33.80
C MET A 1102 19.83 -25.21 34.93
N THR A 1103 18.58 -25.67 35.09
CA THR A 1103 18.29 -27.07 35.43
C THR A 1103 16.91 -27.50 34.88
N ARG A 1104 16.91 -28.66 34.20
CA ARG A 1104 15.74 -29.39 33.66
C ARG A 1104 15.16 -30.32 34.72
N THR A 1105 13.82 -30.42 34.76
CA THR A 1105 12.98 -31.61 35.08
C THR A 1105 11.53 -31.22 34.72
N GLY A 1106 10.66 -31.93 33.99
CA GLY A 1106 10.55 -33.35 33.68
C GLY A 1106 9.31 -33.94 34.38
N GLY A 1107 8.23 -34.29 33.65
CA GLY A 1107 7.31 -35.38 34.05
C GLY A 1107 5.82 -35.09 34.28
N SER A 1108 5.02 -35.40 33.23
CA SER A 1108 3.84 -36.29 33.21
C SER A 1108 2.55 -36.06 34.03
N GLY A 1109 1.43 -36.18 33.28
CA GLY A 1109 0.14 -36.79 33.69
C GLY A 1109 -0.99 -35.78 33.92
N GLY A 1110 -2.18 -35.84 33.32
CA GLY A 1110 -2.85 -36.81 32.44
C GLY A 1110 -4.36 -36.54 32.54
N MET A 1111 -5.09 -36.56 31.41
CA MET A 1111 -6.50 -36.96 31.17
C MET A 1111 -7.60 -36.57 32.21
N SER A 1112 -8.82 -36.14 31.88
CA SER A 1112 -9.65 -36.23 30.67
C SER A 1112 -11.02 -35.53 30.90
N SER A 1113 -11.59 -35.01 29.81
CA SER A 1113 -13.01 -35.01 29.38
C SER A 1113 -14.16 -34.73 30.37
N ASP A 1114 -14.88 -33.66 30.06
CA ASP A 1114 -16.33 -33.57 29.82
C ASP A 1114 -17.28 -34.45 30.63
N ALA A 1115 -18.14 -33.80 31.42
CA ALA A 1115 -19.55 -33.57 31.04
C ALA A 1115 -20.33 -33.00 32.23
N MET A 1116 -21.14 -31.97 31.96
CA MET A 1116 -22.58 -31.89 32.26
C MET A 1116 -23.02 -30.44 32.47
N ALA A 1117 -23.71 -29.92 31.47
CA ALA A 1117 -24.78 -28.95 31.68
C ALA A 1117 -26.00 -29.69 32.24
N THR A 1118 -26.67 -29.12 33.25
CA THR A 1118 -28.13 -28.87 33.24
C THR A 1118 -28.60 -28.20 34.54
N ASN A 1119 -29.36 -27.12 34.32
CA ASN A 1119 -30.49 -26.57 35.07
C ASN A 1119 -30.41 -26.20 36.55
N GLU A 1120 -30.44 -24.87 36.75
CA GLU A 1120 -31.57 -24.09 37.29
C GLU A 1120 -32.40 -24.57 38.49
N MET A 1121 -32.53 -23.60 39.41
CA MET A 1121 -33.64 -23.30 40.31
C MET A 1121 -33.91 -24.24 41.50
N ALA A 1122 -33.60 -23.76 42.72
CA ALA A 1122 -34.61 -23.14 43.59
C ALA A 1122 -34.02 -22.69 44.95
N ALA A 1123 -34.77 -21.80 45.57
CA ALA A 1123 -34.63 -21.05 46.82
C ALA A 1123 -34.24 -21.81 48.12
N ASP A 1124 -33.95 -20.98 49.13
CA ASP A 1124 -33.73 -21.22 50.57
C ASP A 1124 -32.41 -21.95 50.93
N ASP A 1125 -31.63 -21.52 51.92
CA ASP A 1125 -32.04 -21.02 53.22
C ASP A 1125 -30.91 -20.19 53.86
N MET A 1126 -31.29 -19.09 54.51
CA MET A 1126 -30.45 -18.35 55.44
C MET A 1126 -30.56 -19.03 56.80
N ALA A 1127 -29.44 -19.48 57.37
CA ALA A 1127 -29.04 -19.29 58.78
C ALA A 1127 -28.09 -20.37 59.29
N GLY A 1128 -27.13 -19.94 60.11
CA GLY A 1128 -26.36 -20.84 61.00
C GLY A 1128 -24.86 -20.75 60.79
N ALA A 1129 -24.20 -19.67 61.23
CA ALA A 1129 -23.63 -19.56 62.57
C ALA A 1129 -22.19 -20.11 62.69
N THR A 1130 -21.26 -19.15 62.79
CA THR A 1130 -20.24 -19.05 63.85
C THR A 1130 -18.94 -19.88 63.72
N ARG A 1131 -17.88 -19.12 63.40
CA ARG A 1131 -16.48 -19.18 63.92
C ARG A 1131 -15.72 -20.51 63.84
N MET A 1132 -14.68 -20.49 63.01
CA MET A 1132 -13.31 -20.34 63.51
C MET A 1132 -12.47 -19.53 62.53
#